data_AF-A0A6N6VVB9-F1
#
_entry.id   AF-A0A6N6VVB9-F1
#
_cell.length_a   1.000
_cell.length_b   1.000
_cell.length_c   1.000
_cell.angle_alpha   90.00
_cell.angle_beta   90.00
_cell.angle_gamma   90.00
#
_symmetry.space_group_name_H-M   'P 1'
#
loop_
_entity.id
_entity.type
_entity.pdbx_description
1 polymer ?
#
loop_
_entity_poly.entity_id
_entity_poly.type
_entity_poly.pdbx_seq_one_letter_code
_entity_poly.pdbx_strand_id
1 'polypeptide(L)'
;MNEFLSTEILQKMMKQKQSLIALNPKLHNFFTDIFFTSSGLKTKIPFLPIRCFRDFNLHTQAASDKDTIFYSSGSTNTIQAKHIFTEERLNLYSKNSCIGFERFLDLHDLKRDIPIISLIPPTDIWTKSSIAAMIGMFKNNGFNLEYCDVESNPQNIEKLLLNPKYCENIIIFGTTFHHLIVAEYVQKNKLTQIFKGQKLNIIDTGGTKGRTQSFNLQETIQIVKESYSNPSDFSFLSEYGMCELSSQAWSLKKIHDGSFQCNQTLTPIVVNLNENKVLGEGEYGFLAFFDFINMESWPSIITEDIACIIDQKEGIFHLRGRSPDATLKGCSLNVKDSFFFLDIKKENENTDVKTNQITSQKQFKSQEDIHKFIQTLNPSFWTSFCWSDLAESLICWNEIQVKNSTKLAEKNILIISSANIPIAWLYPTKVASLMGAKSVHIKLPSLRNEDPFANKIRSKIEDLVEKLKPYFFPTEIVIEKSRSLSKDYHNFDSVIVFGTDTTIQTFKKLLSGKNTHLIPQGDIKNSLIINLHYSTEEVAKLCSLWHGRGCLTPICLFMSGRDENNTLNWIQEFQLILENNFMERYKEEGIISKFIHDTQLLYTKAIIKNLGLEMEKTIFSGKLTHVFNLTKLTKDEILHSRLDFSFGGSGFVFVLDESVKPFFPQLSSEKIIPTLLDKHDGKTWEEWLDY
;
A
#
# COMPACT_ATOMS: atom_id res chain seq x y z
N MET A 1 -5.03 20.21 -23.81
CA MET A 1 -5.89 21.02 -22.92
C MET A 1 -6.90 21.90 -23.67
N ASN A 2 -6.49 22.83 -24.55
CA ASN A 2 -7.43 23.72 -25.27
C ASN A 2 -8.49 22.97 -26.10
N GLU A 3 -8.12 21.84 -26.71
CA GLU A 3 -9.06 20.97 -27.43
C GLU A 3 -10.12 20.35 -26.51
N PHE A 4 -9.71 19.88 -25.32
CA PHE A 4 -10.63 19.34 -24.30
C PHE A 4 -11.60 20.39 -23.77
N LEU A 5 -11.13 21.64 -23.65
CA LEU A 5 -11.94 22.79 -23.26
C LEU A 5 -12.82 23.32 -24.39
N SER A 6 -12.86 22.66 -25.55
CA SER A 6 -13.85 22.97 -26.57
C SER A 6 -15.27 22.76 -26.03
N THR A 7 -16.18 23.61 -26.47
CA THR A 7 -17.58 23.56 -26.04
C THR A 7 -18.23 22.20 -26.33
N GLU A 8 -17.83 21.54 -27.43
CA GLU A 8 -18.39 20.25 -27.85
C GLU A 8 -17.99 19.09 -26.93
N ILE A 9 -16.70 18.93 -26.62
CA ILE A 9 -16.23 17.85 -25.74
C ILE A 9 -16.83 18.01 -24.35
N LEU A 10 -16.85 19.23 -23.82
CA LEU A 10 -17.46 19.51 -22.52
C LEU A 10 -18.97 19.19 -22.51
N GLN A 11 -19.70 19.53 -23.57
CA GLN A 11 -21.12 19.15 -23.72
C GLN A 11 -21.30 17.63 -23.73
N LYS A 12 -20.47 16.90 -24.47
CA LYS A 12 -20.49 15.42 -24.51
C LYS A 12 -20.23 14.84 -23.13
N MET A 13 -19.25 15.37 -22.39
CA MET A 13 -18.98 14.98 -21.01
C MET A 13 -20.16 15.23 -20.08
N MET A 14 -20.82 16.39 -20.18
CA MET A 14 -21.97 16.70 -19.33
C MET A 14 -23.15 15.76 -19.60
N LYS A 15 -23.39 15.41 -20.87
CA LYS A 15 -24.39 14.39 -21.24
C LYS A 15 -24.03 13.01 -20.68
N GLN A 16 -22.75 12.64 -20.75
CA GLN A 16 -22.24 11.38 -20.18
C GLN A 16 -22.42 11.36 -18.65
N LYS A 17 -22.09 12.45 -17.95
CA LYS A 17 -22.29 12.62 -16.50
C LYS A 17 -23.74 12.36 -16.12
N GLN A 18 -24.69 12.99 -16.81
CA GLN A 18 -26.13 12.80 -16.56
C GLN A 18 -26.57 11.35 -16.78
N SER A 19 -26.08 10.72 -17.86
CA SER A 19 -26.40 9.32 -18.17
C SER A 19 -25.86 8.35 -17.11
N LEU A 20 -24.62 8.57 -16.65
CA LEU A 20 -24.04 7.77 -15.57
C LEU A 20 -24.76 7.95 -14.23
N ILE A 21 -25.21 9.17 -13.92
CA ILE A 21 -26.01 9.47 -12.72
C ILE A 21 -27.38 8.79 -12.80
N ALA A 22 -28.03 8.79 -13.97
CA ALA A 22 -29.30 8.10 -14.15
C ALA A 22 -29.18 6.58 -13.87
N LEU A 23 -28.07 5.97 -14.28
CA LEU A 23 -27.77 4.55 -14.01
C LEU A 23 -27.30 4.30 -12.57
N ASN A 24 -26.57 5.25 -11.99
CA ASN A 24 -26.00 5.16 -10.65
C ASN A 24 -26.32 6.44 -9.86
N PRO A 25 -27.53 6.60 -9.27
CA PRO A 25 -27.90 7.86 -8.62
C PRO A 25 -26.92 8.34 -7.54
N LYS A 26 -26.35 7.40 -6.77
CA LYS A 26 -25.33 7.68 -5.74
C LYS A 26 -24.02 8.25 -6.30
N LEU A 27 -23.72 8.07 -7.60
CA LEU A 27 -22.51 8.59 -8.24
C LEU A 27 -22.48 10.12 -8.28
N HIS A 28 -23.66 10.77 -8.29
CA HIS A 28 -23.78 12.22 -8.35
C HIS A 28 -22.86 12.95 -7.37
N ASN A 29 -22.85 12.50 -6.12
CA ASN A 29 -22.09 13.12 -5.03
C ASN A 29 -20.56 12.88 -5.11
N PHE A 30 -20.10 11.98 -5.97
CA PHE A 30 -18.67 11.71 -6.18
C PHE A 30 -18.02 12.59 -7.25
N PHE A 31 -18.83 13.26 -8.10
CA PHE A 31 -18.28 14.23 -9.04
C PHE A 31 -17.76 15.45 -8.28
N THR A 32 -16.46 15.71 -8.44
CA THR A 32 -15.77 16.84 -7.82
C THR A 32 -15.48 17.89 -8.88
N ASP A 33 -16.07 19.07 -8.73
CA ASP A 33 -15.86 20.17 -9.67
C ASP A 33 -14.52 20.85 -9.38
N ILE A 34 -13.54 20.65 -10.27
CA ILE A 34 -12.21 21.25 -10.19
C ILE A 34 -12.19 22.55 -10.98
N PHE A 35 -11.68 23.61 -10.34
CA PHE A 35 -11.57 24.95 -10.90
C PHE A 35 -10.29 25.12 -11.72
N PHE A 36 -10.43 25.66 -12.92
CA PHE A 36 -9.35 25.97 -13.83
C PHE A 36 -9.18 27.50 -13.91
N THR A 37 -7.96 27.97 -13.66
CA THR A 37 -7.58 29.39 -13.76
C THR A 37 -6.65 29.69 -14.95
N SER A 38 -6.23 28.67 -15.69
CA SER A 38 -5.29 28.83 -16.81
C SER A 38 -5.98 29.42 -18.06
N SER A 39 -5.22 30.23 -18.80
CA SER A 39 -5.59 30.72 -20.15
C SER A 39 -6.88 31.57 -20.22
N GLY A 40 -7.22 32.31 -19.15
CA GLY A 40 -8.33 33.27 -19.16
C GLY A 40 -9.74 32.65 -19.09
N LEU A 41 -9.86 31.32 -19.15
CA LEU A 41 -11.12 30.60 -19.03
C LEU A 41 -11.36 30.21 -17.57
N LYS A 42 -12.32 30.87 -16.90
CA LYS A 42 -12.76 30.47 -15.55
C LYS A 42 -13.88 29.45 -15.67
N THR A 43 -13.55 28.17 -15.62
CA THR A 43 -14.52 27.07 -15.69
C THR A 43 -14.31 26.04 -14.61
N LYS A 44 -15.37 25.29 -14.31
CA LYS A 44 -15.35 24.13 -13.41
C LYS A 44 -15.58 22.88 -14.24
N ILE A 45 -14.72 21.88 -14.05
CA ILE A 45 -14.82 20.61 -14.76
C ILE A 45 -15.03 19.51 -13.72
N PRO A 46 -16.06 18.66 -13.86
CA PRO A 46 -16.24 17.56 -12.95
C PRO A 46 -15.15 16.52 -13.16
N PHE A 47 -14.63 15.99 -12.08
CA PHE A 47 -13.72 14.85 -12.04
C PHE A 47 -14.31 13.74 -11.16
N LEU A 48 -13.91 12.50 -11.41
CA LEU A 48 -14.18 11.39 -10.52
C LEU A 48 -12.88 10.90 -9.85
N PRO A 49 -12.90 10.65 -8.53
CA PRO A 49 -11.86 9.86 -7.88
C PRO A 49 -11.75 8.48 -8.55
N ILE A 50 -10.54 8.02 -8.81
CA ILE A 50 -10.27 6.74 -9.50
C ILE A 50 -10.97 5.54 -8.85
N ARG A 51 -11.14 5.57 -7.53
CA ARG A 51 -11.88 4.57 -6.75
C ARG A 51 -13.31 4.34 -7.25
N CYS A 52 -13.92 5.31 -7.94
CA CYS A 52 -15.26 5.15 -8.51
C CYS A 52 -15.34 4.05 -9.59
N PHE A 53 -14.25 3.72 -10.28
CA PHE A 53 -14.22 2.59 -11.23
C PHE A 53 -14.35 1.21 -10.56
N ARG A 54 -14.09 1.15 -9.25
CA ARG A 54 -14.30 -0.03 -8.41
C ARG A 54 -15.73 -0.10 -7.90
N ASP A 55 -16.25 1.02 -7.42
CA ASP A 55 -17.52 1.02 -6.71
C ASP A 55 -18.72 1.19 -7.66
N PHE A 56 -18.55 1.79 -8.84
CA PHE A 56 -19.64 2.07 -9.76
C PHE A 56 -19.46 1.41 -11.13
N ASN A 57 -20.58 1.14 -11.80
CA ASN A 57 -20.54 0.77 -13.21
C ASN A 57 -20.44 2.03 -14.07
N LEU A 58 -19.21 2.41 -14.42
CA LEU A 58 -18.93 3.59 -15.24
C LEU A 58 -19.02 3.24 -16.74
N HIS A 59 -20.20 2.82 -17.18
CA HIS A 59 -20.51 2.56 -18.58
C HIS A 59 -21.97 2.87 -18.83
N THR A 60 -22.27 3.66 -19.86
CA THR A 60 -23.63 4.19 -20.10
C THR A 60 -24.54 3.26 -20.88
N GLN A 61 -23.99 2.25 -21.54
CA GLN A 61 -24.76 1.26 -22.27
C GLN A 61 -24.92 -0.02 -21.43
N ALA A 62 -25.94 -0.82 -21.75
CA ALA A 62 -26.02 -2.17 -21.20
C ALA A 62 -24.86 -2.98 -21.78
N ALA A 63 -24.09 -3.63 -20.90
CA ALA A 63 -22.94 -4.42 -21.34
C ALA A 63 -23.42 -5.50 -22.33
N SER A 64 -22.77 -5.53 -23.48
CA SER A 64 -22.99 -6.53 -24.52
C SER A 64 -22.05 -7.73 -24.32
N ASP A 65 -22.45 -8.91 -24.81
CA ASP A 65 -21.54 -10.08 -24.86
C ASP A 65 -20.29 -9.83 -25.73
N LYS A 66 -20.30 -8.77 -26.54
CA LYS A 66 -19.16 -8.32 -27.34
C LYS A 66 -18.21 -7.38 -26.60
N ASP A 67 -18.59 -6.86 -25.44
CA ASP A 67 -17.78 -5.90 -24.72
C ASP A 67 -16.60 -6.59 -24.03
N THR A 68 -15.45 -5.93 -24.04
CA THR A 68 -14.28 -6.38 -23.31
C THR A 68 -14.25 -5.72 -21.94
N ILE A 69 -14.11 -6.53 -20.89
CA ILE A 69 -14.06 -6.05 -19.51
C ILE A 69 -12.68 -6.33 -18.91
N PHE A 70 -11.94 -5.27 -18.64
CA PHE A 70 -10.68 -5.35 -17.90
C PHE A 70 -10.92 -5.12 -16.41
N TYR A 71 -10.08 -5.75 -15.60
CA TYR A 71 -10.10 -5.65 -14.15
C TYR A 71 -8.73 -5.18 -13.64
N SER A 72 -8.74 -4.30 -12.63
CA SER A 72 -7.51 -3.90 -11.98
C SER A 72 -6.90 -5.06 -11.18
N SER A 73 -5.60 -4.97 -10.92
CA SER A 73 -4.91 -5.94 -10.08
C SER A 73 -5.34 -5.81 -8.62
N GLY A 74 -6.33 -6.62 -8.20
CA GLY A 74 -6.75 -6.75 -6.79
C GLY A 74 -6.68 -8.18 -6.27
N SER A 75 -6.73 -8.36 -4.95
CA SER A 75 -6.78 -9.68 -4.31
C SER A 75 -8.11 -10.38 -4.60
N THR A 76 -8.10 -11.71 -4.56
CA THR A 76 -9.25 -12.59 -4.84
C THR A 76 -10.47 -12.35 -3.94
N ASN A 77 -10.34 -11.56 -2.86
CA ASN A 77 -11.39 -11.25 -1.88
C ASN A 77 -11.76 -9.74 -1.83
N THR A 78 -11.24 -8.90 -2.72
CA THR A 78 -11.60 -7.46 -2.77
C THR A 78 -12.32 -7.11 -4.06
N ILE A 79 -13.26 -6.16 -3.99
CA ILE A 79 -13.93 -5.62 -5.19
C ILE A 79 -12.85 -4.96 -6.05
N GLN A 80 -12.66 -5.44 -7.28
CA GLN A 80 -11.69 -4.89 -8.24
C GLN A 80 -12.29 -3.72 -9.02
N ALA A 81 -11.45 -2.78 -9.44
CA ALA A 81 -11.87 -1.81 -10.44
C ALA A 81 -12.15 -2.53 -11.75
N LYS A 82 -13.20 -2.12 -12.44
CA LYS A 82 -13.57 -2.67 -13.75
C LYS A 82 -13.64 -1.58 -14.79
N HIS A 83 -13.23 -1.90 -16.00
CA HIS A 83 -13.32 -0.98 -17.12
C HIS A 83 -13.84 -1.70 -18.35
N ILE A 84 -14.98 -1.23 -18.86
CA ILE A 84 -15.71 -1.82 -19.98
C ILE A 84 -15.35 -1.07 -21.26
N PHE A 85 -15.03 -1.80 -22.32
CA PHE A 85 -14.71 -1.30 -23.64
C PHE A 85 -15.67 -1.93 -24.66
N THR A 86 -16.34 -1.08 -25.44
CA THR A 86 -16.99 -1.49 -26.67
C THR A 86 -15.93 -1.90 -27.71
N GLU A 87 -16.33 -2.65 -28.73
CA GLU A 87 -15.44 -3.04 -29.83
C GLU A 87 -14.79 -1.83 -30.53
N GLU A 88 -15.57 -0.77 -30.80
CA GLU A 88 -15.08 0.46 -31.40
C GLU A 88 -14.04 1.15 -30.50
N ARG A 89 -14.32 1.27 -29.20
CA ARG A 89 -13.40 1.89 -28.26
C ARG A 89 -12.15 1.06 -28.04
N LEU A 90 -12.25 -0.27 -28.05
CA LEU A 90 -11.11 -1.17 -27.95
C LEU A 90 -10.18 -1.01 -29.18
N ASN A 91 -10.74 -0.83 -30.37
CA ASN A 91 -9.97 -0.53 -31.57
C ASN A 91 -9.27 0.84 -31.47
N LEU A 92 -9.96 1.86 -30.93
CA LEU A 92 -9.36 3.17 -30.69
C LEU A 92 -8.22 3.10 -29.67
N TYR A 93 -8.41 2.32 -28.60
CA TYR A 93 -7.38 2.03 -27.60
C TYR A 93 -6.15 1.39 -28.27
N SER A 94 -6.35 0.29 -29.02
CA SER A 94 -5.28 -0.40 -29.74
C SER A 94 -4.50 0.53 -30.67
N LYS A 95 -5.19 1.34 -31.47
CA LYS A 95 -4.55 2.26 -32.41
C LYS A 95 -3.67 3.28 -31.68
N ASN A 96 -4.19 3.93 -30.65
CA ASN A 96 -3.45 4.98 -29.93
C ASN A 96 -2.32 4.42 -29.07
N SER A 97 -2.49 3.23 -28.49
CA SER A 97 -1.40 2.54 -27.79
C SER A 97 -0.24 2.24 -28.73
N CYS A 98 -0.51 1.74 -29.95
CA CYS A 98 0.55 1.46 -30.92
C CYS A 98 1.27 2.75 -31.36
N ILE A 99 0.53 3.81 -31.70
CA ILE A 99 1.12 5.12 -32.07
C ILE A 99 1.98 5.67 -30.92
N GLY A 100 1.48 5.59 -29.69
CA GLY A 100 2.23 6.02 -28.51
C GLY A 100 3.52 5.23 -28.31
N PHE A 101 3.46 3.91 -28.47
CA PHE A 101 4.61 3.04 -28.34
C PHE A 101 5.65 3.30 -29.44
N GLU A 102 5.24 3.52 -30.70
CA GLU A 102 6.15 3.91 -31.79
C GLU A 102 6.89 5.21 -31.47
N ARG A 103 6.17 6.25 -31.04
CA ARG A 103 6.77 7.54 -30.67
C ARG A 103 7.74 7.40 -29.49
N PHE A 104 7.42 6.53 -28.55
CA PHE A 104 8.30 6.25 -27.42
C PHE A 104 9.58 5.52 -27.87
N LEU A 105 9.48 4.56 -28.79
CA LEU A 105 10.67 3.93 -29.36
C LEU A 105 11.54 4.95 -30.11
N ASP A 106 10.93 5.81 -30.92
CA ASP A 106 11.65 6.87 -31.65
C ASP A 106 12.36 7.85 -30.71
N LEU A 107 11.73 8.21 -29.58
CA LEU A 107 12.32 9.09 -28.56
C LEU A 107 13.63 8.53 -27.98
N HIS A 108 13.76 7.20 -27.92
CA HIS A 108 14.94 6.52 -27.35
C HIS A 108 15.86 5.92 -28.44
N ASP A 109 15.71 6.36 -29.69
CA ASP A 109 16.46 5.84 -30.85
C ASP A 109 16.33 4.30 -31.02
N LEU A 110 15.18 3.74 -30.63
CA LEU A 110 14.85 2.33 -30.77
C LEU A 110 14.06 2.10 -32.04
N LYS A 111 14.52 1.18 -32.90
CA LYS A 111 13.81 0.83 -34.12
C LYS A 111 12.64 -0.12 -33.82
N ARG A 112 11.56 0.00 -34.58
CA ARG A 112 10.36 -0.84 -34.49
C ARG A 112 10.62 -2.34 -34.63
N ASP A 113 11.63 -2.73 -35.40
CA ASP A 113 11.99 -4.12 -35.71
C ASP A 113 12.87 -4.79 -34.64
N ILE A 114 13.32 -4.02 -33.63
CA ILE A 114 14.05 -4.56 -32.48
C ILE A 114 13.22 -5.70 -31.86
N PRO A 115 13.82 -6.89 -31.66
CA PRO A 115 13.14 -7.99 -31.00
C PRO A 115 12.71 -7.64 -29.58
N ILE A 116 11.45 -7.94 -29.26
CA ILE A 116 10.83 -7.72 -27.96
C ILE A 116 10.55 -9.09 -27.32
N ILE A 117 11.03 -9.29 -26.09
CA ILE A 117 10.56 -10.34 -25.21
C ILE A 117 9.57 -9.72 -24.23
N SER A 118 8.30 -10.13 -24.30
CA SER A 118 7.32 -9.78 -23.28
C SER A 118 7.31 -10.83 -22.19
N LEU A 119 7.60 -10.42 -20.97
CA LEU A 119 7.44 -11.25 -19.78
C LEU A 119 5.97 -11.30 -19.32
N ILE A 120 5.14 -10.40 -19.84
CA ILE A 120 3.71 -10.33 -19.53
C ILE A 120 2.97 -11.43 -20.30
N PRO A 121 2.19 -12.29 -19.63
CA PRO A 121 1.44 -13.34 -20.31
C PRO A 121 0.47 -12.79 -21.38
N PRO A 122 0.24 -13.55 -22.46
CA PRO A 122 -0.72 -13.19 -23.50
C PRO A 122 -2.16 -13.12 -22.99
N THR A 123 -3.03 -12.48 -23.77
CA THR A 123 -4.43 -12.20 -23.38
C THR A 123 -5.26 -13.47 -23.18
N ASP A 124 -4.96 -14.58 -23.82
CA ASP A 124 -5.62 -15.88 -23.59
C ASP A 124 -5.31 -16.46 -22.20
N ILE A 125 -4.15 -16.12 -21.61
CA ILE A 125 -3.79 -16.48 -20.23
C ILE A 125 -4.29 -15.42 -19.24
N TRP A 126 -4.11 -14.14 -19.55
CA TRP A 126 -4.55 -13.00 -18.73
C TRP A 126 -5.75 -12.27 -19.37
N THR A 127 -6.85 -13.00 -19.53
CA THR A 127 -8.08 -12.59 -20.26
C THR A 127 -8.73 -11.30 -19.82
N LYS A 128 -8.48 -10.89 -18.57
CA LYS A 128 -9.09 -9.72 -17.94
C LYS A 128 -8.09 -8.57 -17.70
N SER A 129 -6.88 -8.64 -18.26
CA SER A 129 -5.79 -7.71 -17.99
C SER A 129 -5.60 -6.72 -19.14
N SER A 130 -5.84 -5.43 -18.89
CA SER A 130 -5.66 -4.38 -19.92
C SER A 130 -4.22 -4.33 -20.45
N ILE A 131 -3.22 -4.52 -19.60
CA ILE A 131 -1.81 -4.57 -20.02
C ILE A 131 -1.51 -5.78 -20.91
N ALA A 132 -2.13 -6.94 -20.65
CA ALA A 132 -1.94 -8.12 -21.51
C ALA A 132 -2.60 -7.90 -22.88
N ALA A 133 -3.75 -7.24 -22.91
CA ALA A 133 -4.40 -6.83 -24.16
C ALA A 133 -3.53 -5.83 -24.94
N MET A 134 -2.94 -4.82 -24.27
CA MET A 134 -2.03 -3.85 -24.90
C MET A 134 -0.81 -4.53 -25.54
N ILE A 135 -0.18 -5.49 -24.85
CA ILE A 135 0.92 -6.27 -25.43
C ILE A 135 0.45 -7.06 -26.67
N GLY A 136 -0.74 -7.66 -26.60
CA GLY A 136 -1.37 -8.32 -27.76
C GLY A 136 -1.62 -7.36 -28.92
N MET A 137 -2.04 -6.12 -28.64
CA MET A 137 -2.24 -5.07 -29.64
C MET A 137 -0.93 -4.72 -30.35
N PHE A 138 0.18 -4.59 -29.63
CA PHE A 138 1.50 -4.39 -30.24
C PHE A 138 1.86 -5.56 -31.16
N LYS A 139 1.71 -6.81 -30.68
CA LYS A 139 1.98 -7.98 -31.53
C LYS A 139 1.13 -7.99 -32.81
N ASN A 140 -0.18 -7.72 -32.69
CA ASN A 140 -1.10 -7.65 -33.82
C ASN A 140 -0.80 -6.50 -34.78
N ASN A 141 -0.17 -5.43 -34.29
CA ASN A 141 0.30 -4.30 -35.10
C ASN A 141 1.70 -4.52 -35.72
N GLY A 142 2.21 -5.75 -35.67
CA GLY A 142 3.43 -6.15 -36.39
C GLY A 142 4.74 -5.84 -35.66
N PHE A 143 4.72 -5.57 -34.36
CA PHE A 143 5.93 -5.52 -33.55
C PHE A 143 6.54 -6.93 -33.41
N ASN A 144 7.87 -7.03 -33.45
CA ASN A 144 8.61 -8.28 -33.35
C ASN A 144 8.61 -8.82 -31.90
N LEU A 145 7.46 -9.33 -31.46
CA LEU A 145 7.19 -9.67 -30.07
C LEU A 145 7.01 -11.16 -29.83
N GLU A 146 7.76 -11.70 -28.87
CA GLU A 146 7.65 -13.07 -28.38
C GLU A 146 7.34 -13.08 -26.87
N TYR A 147 6.45 -13.98 -26.44
CA TYR A 147 6.05 -14.10 -25.04
C TYR A 147 6.97 -15.07 -24.30
N CYS A 148 7.34 -14.74 -23.06
CA CYS A 148 8.18 -15.56 -22.19
C CYS A 148 7.55 -15.69 -20.80
N ASP A 149 6.95 -16.85 -20.51
CA ASP A 149 6.40 -17.13 -19.18
C ASP A 149 7.53 -17.46 -18.19
N VAL A 150 7.99 -16.44 -17.49
CA VAL A 150 8.99 -16.57 -16.40
C VAL A 150 8.33 -16.87 -15.04
N GLU A 151 7.03 -16.63 -14.89
CA GLU A 151 6.33 -16.92 -13.64
C GLU A 151 6.15 -18.42 -13.42
N SER A 152 5.86 -19.18 -14.49
CA SER A 152 5.76 -20.65 -14.39
C SER A 152 7.14 -21.31 -14.49
N ASN A 153 8.03 -20.77 -15.32
CA ASN A 153 9.36 -21.34 -15.53
C ASN A 153 10.39 -20.25 -15.89
N PRO A 154 11.19 -19.79 -14.91
CA PRO A 154 12.23 -18.79 -15.16
C PRO A 154 13.32 -19.23 -16.16
N GLN A 155 13.56 -20.53 -16.39
CA GLN A 155 14.55 -21.01 -17.38
C GLN A 155 14.16 -20.64 -18.83
N ASN A 156 12.90 -20.28 -19.09
CA ASN A 156 12.44 -19.90 -20.42
C ASN A 156 13.20 -18.70 -20.99
N ILE A 157 13.60 -17.73 -20.14
CA ILE A 157 14.33 -16.55 -20.60
C ILE A 157 15.71 -16.91 -21.16
N GLU A 158 16.41 -17.85 -20.51
CA GLU A 158 17.71 -18.34 -20.95
C GLU A 158 17.60 -19.00 -22.33
N LYS A 159 16.60 -19.87 -22.53
CA LYS A 159 16.37 -20.53 -23.82
C LYS A 159 16.10 -19.55 -24.95
N LEU A 160 15.32 -18.49 -24.70
CA LEU A 160 15.03 -17.47 -25.70
C LEU A 160 16.29 -16.69 -26.06
N LEU A 161 17.09 -16.29 -25.08
CA LEU A 161 18.30 -15.49 -25.29
C LEU A 161 19.42 -16.24 -26.04
N LEU A 162 19.35 -17.58 -26.13
CA LEU A 162 20.22 -18.36 -27.02
C LEU A 162 19.93 -18.12 -28.51
N ASN A 163 18.79 -17.54 -28.86
CA ASN A 163 18.46 -17.24 -30.26
C ASN A 163 19.28 -16.03 -30.76
N PRO A 164 20.03 -16.15 -31.87
CA PRO A 164 20.88 -15.08 -32.41
C PRO A 164 20.17 -13.74 -32.62
N LYS A 165 18.86 -13.73 -32.87
CA LYS A 165 18.11 -12.49 -33.07
C LYS A 165 18.18 -11.55 -31.85
N TYR A 166 18.40 -12.09 -30.64
CA TYR A 166 18.47 -11.31 -29.40
C TYR A 166 19.89 -10.91 -28.98
N CYS A 167 20.92 -11.30 -29.73
CA CYS A 167 22.32 -11.13 -29.31
C CYS A 167 22.88 -9.70 -29.49
N GLU A 168 22.24 -8.84 -30.29
CA GLU A 168 22.76 -7.48 -30.56
C GLU A 168 21.98 -6.38 -29.84
N ASN A 169 20.65 -6.38 -29.96
CA ASN A 169 19.78 -5.38 -29.38
C ASN A 169 18.42 -5.98 -29.06
N ILE A 170 17.96 -5.81 -27.82
CA ILE A 170 16.74 -6.44 -27.32
C ILE A 170 15.96 -5.49 -26.42
N ILE A 171 14.63 -5.58 -26.48
CA ILE A 171 13.71 -5.01 -25.49
C ILE A 171 13.12 -6.14 -24.65
N ILE A 172 13.21 -6.02 -23.32
CA ILE A 172 12.50 -6.91 -22.39
C ILE A 172 11.41 -6.09 -21.70
N PHE A 173 10.15 -6.44 -21.96
CA PHE A 173 8.97 -5.72 -21.50
C PHE A 173 8.27 -6.53 -20.41
N GLY A 174 8.19 -5.99 -19.20
CA GLY A 174 7.62 -6.69 -18.05
C GLY A 174 7.10 -5.75 -16.97
N THR A 175 6.39 -6.32 -16.01
CA THR A 175 6.15 -5.63 -14.72
C THR A 175 7.41 -5.71 -13.86
N THR A 176 7.50 -4.88 -12.82
CA THR A 176 8.63 -4.91 -11.88
C THR A 176 8.84 -6.30 -11.30
N PHE A 177 7.76 -7.00 -11.00
CA PHE A 177 7.82 -8.38 -10.51
C PHE A 177 8.48 -9.34 -11.49
N HIS A 178 8.14 -9.28 -12.78
CA HIS A 178 8.75 -10.15 -13.78
C HIS A 178 10.25 -9.89 -13.90
N HIS A 179 10.67 -8.62 -13.93
CA HIS A 179 12.08 -8.24 -14.01
C HIS A 179 12.87 -8.76 -12.81
N LEU A 180 12.27 -8.71 -11.61
CA LEU A 180 12.88 -9.25 -10.41
C LEU A 180 12.96 -10.78 -10.42
N ILE A 181 11.99 -11.51 -10.99
CA ILE A 181 12.08 -12.96 -11.19
C ILE A 181 13.29 -13.30 -12.07
N VAL A 182 13.45 -12.60 -13.20
CA VAL A 182 14.58 -12.82 -14.10
C VAL A 182 15.89 -12.48 -13.41
N ALA A 183 15.95 -11.35 -12.71
CA ALA A 183 17.12 -10.94 -11.93
C ALA A 183 17.55 -12.03 -10.94
N GLU A 184 16.61 -12.55 -10.15
CA GLU A 184 16.86 -13.62 -9.18
C GLU A 184 17.37 -14.90 -9.87
N TYR A 185 16.70 -15.33 -10.95
CA TYR A 185 17.09 -16.52 -11.70
C TYR A 185 18.52 -16.42 -12.23
N VAL A 186 18.88 -15.27 -12.82
CA VAL A 186 20.21 -15.02 -13.39
C VAL A 186 21.28 -15.05 -12.31
N GLN A 187 21.05 -14.38 -11.18
CA GLN A 187 22.01 -14.37 -10.07
C GLN A 187 22.20 -15.77 -9.47
N LYS A 188 21.10 -16.48 -9.17
CA LYS A 188 21.12 -17.81 -8.55
C LYS A 188 21.88 -18.84 -9.39
N ASN A 189 21.71 -18.78 -10.70
CA ASN A 189 22.34 -19.72 -11.64
C ASN A 189 23.67 -19.20 -12.21
N LYS A 190 24.15 -18.03 -11.76
CA LYS A 190 25.38 -17.38 -12.22
C LYS A 190 25.41 -17.18 -13.75
N LEU A 191 24.26 -16.87 -14.34
CA LEU A 191 24.08 -16.70 -15.79
C LEU A 191 24.45 -15.30 -16.28
N THR A 192 25.41 -14.65 -15.64
CA THR A 192 25.77 -13.25 -15.88
C THR A 192 26.26 -13.00 -17.32
N GLN A 193 26.76 -14.02 -18.00
CA GLN A 193 27.24 -13.87 -19.38
C GLN A 193 26.12 -13.79 -20.43
N ILE A 194 24.87 -14.16 -20.11
CA ILE A 194 23.80 -14.26 -21.12
C ILE A 194 23.38 -12.92 -21.72
N PHE A 195 23.71 -11.80 -21.07
CA PHE A 195 23.41 -10.43 -21.52
C PHE A 195 24.65 -9.63 -21.91
N LYS A 196 25.84 -10.25 -21.88
CA LYS A 196 27.10 -9.54 -22.10
C LYS A 196 27.24 -9.11 -23.56
N GLY A 197 27.57 -7.84 -23.77
CA GLY A 197 27.79 -7.25 -25.10
C GLY A 197 26.51 -6.90 -25.87
N GLN A 198 25.34 -7.12 -25.29
CA GLN A 198 24.05 -6.72 -25.86
C GLN A 198 23.75 -5.25 -25.55
N LYS A 199 23.00 -4.59 -26.44
CA LYS A 199 22.22 -3.40 -26.09
C LYS A 199 20.92 -3.87 -25.44
N LEU A 200 20.77 -3.61 -24.15
CA LEU A 200 19.63 -4.08 -23.36
C LEU A 200 18.72 -2.93 -22.99
N ASN A 201 17.44 -3.03 -23.39
CA ASN A 201 16.41 -2.06 -23.05
C ASN A 201 15.34 -2.76 -22.21
N ILE A 202 15.24 -2.36 -20.95
CA ILE A 202 14.18 -2.81 -20.05
C ILE A 202 13.02 -1.83 -20.16
N ILE A 203 11.79 -2.33 -20.32
CA ILE A 203 10.58 -1.55 -20.14
C ILE A 203 9.84 -2.11 -18.93
N ASP A 204 9.79 -1.30 -17.87
CA ASP A 204 9.09 -1.59 -16.62
C ASP A 204 7.74 -0.87 -16.55
N THR A 205 6.66 -1.60 -16.33
CA THR A 205 5.31 -1.00 -16.21
C THR A 205 4.85 -0.81 -14.76
N GLY A 206 5.79 -0.82 -13.81
CA GLY A 206 5.47 -0.94 -12.39
C GLY A 206 4.73 -2.25 -12.06
N GLY A 207 4.06 -2.26 -10.91
CA GLY A 207 3.17 -3.36 -10.49
C GLY A 207 3.88 -4.56 -9.88
N THR A 208 3.95 -4.62 -8.55
CA THR A 208 4.47 -5.77 -7.78
C THR A 208 3.37 -6.79 -7.47
N LYS A 209 2.59 -7.19 -8.49
CA LYS A 209 1.39 -8.04 -8.34
C LYS A 209 1.64 -9.17 -7.33
N GLY A 210 1.01 -9.01 -6.17
CA GLY A 210 0.70 -10.05 -5.24
C GLY A 210 1.65 -10.30 -4.09
N ARG A 211 2.53 -9.34 -3.79
CA ARG A 211 3.59 -9.58 -2.79
C ARG A 211 3.73 -8.42 -1.81
N THR A 212 4.22 -8.79 -0.62
CA THR A 212 4.44 -7.92 0.55
C THR A 212 5.65 -6.99 0.40
N GLN A 213 6.51 -7.22 -0.59
CA GLN A 213 7.76 -6.49 -0.75
C GLN A 213 7.63 -5.37 -1.79
N SER A 214 7.71 -4.12 -1.34
CA SER A 214 7.90 -2.94 -2.21
C SER A 214 9.39 -2.65 -2.41
N PHE A 215 9.79 -2.35 -3.63
CA PHE A 215 11.10 -1.78 -3.97
C PHE A 215 10.90 -0.35 -4.48
N ASN A 216 11.81 0.55 -4.14
CA ASN A 216 11.80 1.87 -4.79
C ASN A 216 12.44 1.78 -6.19
N LEU A 217 12.31 2.85 -6.96
CA LEU A 217 12.81 2.89 -8.34
C LEU A 217 14.32 2.66 -8.42
N GLN A 218 15.11 3.32 -7.57
CA GLN A 218 16.58 3.21 -7.58
C GLN A 218 17.05 1.80 -7.20
N GLU A 219 16.44 1.19 -6.19
CA GLU A 219 16.68 -0.20 -5.80
C GLU A 219 16.38 -1.15 -6.97
N THR A 220 15.25 -0.95 -7.65
CA THR A 220 14.84 -1.79 -8.78
C THR A 220 15.83 -1.66 -9.94
N ILE A 221 16.20 -0.43 -10.31
CA ILE A 221 17.18 -0.17 -11.37
C ILE A 221 18.51 -0.85 -11.03
N GLN A 222 18.97 -0.72 -9.78
CA GLN A 222 20.24 -1.31 -9.37
C GLN A 222 20.20 -2.84 -9.44
N ILE A 223 19.16 -3.47 -8.89
CA ILE A 223 18.99 -4.93 -8.92
C ILE A 223 18.97 -5.43 -10.36
N VAL A 224 18.19 -4.80 -11.24
CA VAL A 224 18.09 -5.19 -12.64
C VAL A 224 19.43 -4.97 -13.35
N LYS A 225 20.06 -3.80 -13.19
CA LYS A 225 21.34 -3.52 -13.85
C LYS A 225 22.44 -4.49 -13.44
N GLU A 226 22.57 -4.79 -12.14
CA GLU A 226 23.57 -5.73 -11.61
C GLU A 226 23.31 -7.16 -12.09
N SER A 227 22.06 -7.61 -12.04
CA SER A 227 21.70 -8.98 -12.43
C SER A 227 21.96 -9.24 -13.91
N TYR A 228 21.79 -8.22 -14.74
CA TYR A 228 22.05 -8.29 -16.18
C TYR A 228 23.51 -7.95 -16.54
N SER A 229 24.41 -7.93 -15.55
CA SER A 229 25.87 -7.99 -15.74
C SER A 229 26.49 -6.82 -16.49
N ASN A 230 25.94 -5.63 -16.29
CA ASN A 230 26.42 -4.38 -16.88
C ASN A 230 26.57 -4.51 -18.41
N PRO A 231 25.46 -4.57 -19.15
CA PRO A 231 25.51 -4.64 -20.61
C PRO A 231 26.26 -3.41 -21.16
N SER A 232 26.80 -3.54 -22.38
CA SER A 232 27.59 -2.47 -23.02
C SER A 232 26.77 -1.19 -23.21
N ASP A 233 25.46 -1.34 -23.35
CA ASP A 233 24.50 -0.26 -23.31
C ASP A 233 23.24 -0.70 -22.56
N PHE A 234 22.78 0.11 -21.61
CA PHE A 234 21.65 -0.18 -20.73
C PHE A 234 20.64 0.97 -20.75
N SER A 235 19.38 0.63 -21.07
CA SER A 235 18.23 1.50 -20.86
C SER A 235 17.29 0.86 -19.85
N PHE A 236 16.86 1.62 -18.85
CA PHE A 236 15.77 1.26 -17.95
C PHE A 236 14.65 2.25 -18.17
N LEU A 237 13.73 1.88 -19.03
CA LEU A 237 12.60 2.69 -19.45
C LEU A 237 11.34 2.24 -18.69
N SER A 238 10.29 3.06 -18.73
CA SER A 238 9.06 2.76 -18.02
C SER A 238 7.81 3.19 -18.78
N GLU A 239 6.75 2.40 -18.59
CA GLU A 239 5.38 2.72 -18.96
C GLU A 239 4.58 3.06 -17.70
N TYR A 240 3.82 4.15 -17.76
CA TYR A 240 2.84 4.50 -16.73
C TYR A 240 1.44 4.33 -17.30
N GLY A 241 0.66 3.48 -16.65
CA GLY A 241 -0.70 3.16 -17.00
C GLY A 241 -1.48 2.54 -15.83
N MET A 242 -2.77 2.35 -16.04
CA MET A 242 -3.68 1.69 -15.09
C MET A 242 -4.92 1.19 -15.80
N CYS A 243 -5.65 0.23 -15.21
CA CYS A 243 -6.85 -0.34 -15.81
C CYS A 243 -7.93 0.71 -16.11
N GLU A 244 -8.00 1.75 -15.28
CA GLU A 244 -8.97 2.84 -15.38
C GLU A 244 -8.64 3.84 -16.51
N LEU A 245 -7.42 3.82 -17.03
CA LEU A 245 -7.00 4.60 -18.20
C LEU A 245 -7.04 3.74 -19.47
N SER A 246 -7.42 4.37 -20.58
CA SER A 246 -7.31 3.84 -21.95
C SER A 246 -6.17 4.50 -22.72
N SER A 247 -5.28 5.21 -22.04
CA SER A 247 -4.11 5.88 -22.62
C SER A 247 -2.88 5.72 -21.69
N GLN A 248 -1.67 5.89 -22.23
CA GLN A 248 -0.40 5.63 -21.53
C GLN A 248 0.44 6.91 -21.43
N ALA A 249 1.40 6.89 -20.52
CA ALA A 249 2.55 7.78 -20.53
C ALA A 249 3.86 6.96 -20.49
N TRP A 250 4.93 7.50 -21.04
CA TRP A 250 6.20 6.79 -21.20
C TRP A 250 7.37 7.59 -20.67
N SER A 251 8.38 6.90 -20.14
CA SER A 251 9.56 7.53 -19.54
C SER A 251 10.35 8.36 -20.56
N LEU A 252 10.80 9.54 -20.15
CA LEU A 252 11.57 10.45 -21.02
C LEU A 252 13.06 10.13 -21.09
N LYS A 253 13.64 9.60 -20.01
CA LYS A 253 15.08 9.36 -19.91
C LYS A 253 15.41 7.89 -20.14
N LYS A 254 16.60 7.66 -20.72
CA LYS A 254 17.17 6.33 -20.92
C LYS A 254 17.26 5.51 -19.63
N ILE A 255 17.56 6.17 -18.52
CA ILE A 255 17.37 5.64 -17.16
C ILE A 255 16.23 6.43 -16.54
N HIS A 256 15.09 5.78 -16.37
CA HIS A 256 13.87 6.39 -15.87
C HIS A 256 14.10 7.01 -14.49
N ASP A 257 13.61 8.24 -14.30
CA ASP A 257 13.80 9.05 -13.10
C ASP A 257 12.47 9.54 -12.49
N GLY A 258 11.34 8.96 -12.89
CA GLY A 258 10.00 9.43 -12.52
C GLY A 258 9.37 10.39 -13.54
N SER A 259 10.11 10.87 -14.54
CA SER A 259 9.56 11.76 -15.57
C SER A 259 8.92 10.97 -16.73
N PHE A 260 7.67 11.30 -17.04
CA PHE A 260 6.86 10.67 -18.08
C PHE A 260 6.29 11.70 -19.06
N GLN A 261 6.18 11.32 -20.32
CA GLN A 261 5.43 12.03 -21.34
C GLN A 261 4.18 11.24 -21.73
N CYS A 262 3.03 11.89 -21.65
CA CYS A 262 1.77 11.30 -22.04
C CYS A 262 1.64 11.11 -23.55
N ASN A 263 0.91 10.08 -23.97
CA ASN A 263 0.38 9.99 -25.32
C ASN A 263 -0.55 11.19 -25.62
N GLN A 264 -0.76 11.51 -26.91
CA GLN A 264 -1.62 12.63 -27.33
C GLN A 264 -3.06 12.54 -26.78
N THR A 265 -3.55 11.33 -26.50
CA THR A 265 -4.89 11.08 -25.95
C THR A 265 -4.98 11.19 -24.43
N LEU A 266 -3.88 11.55 -23.75
CA LEU A 266 -3.83 11.70 -22.31
C LEU A 266 -3.25 13.08 -21.96
N THR A 267 -4.03 13.91 -21.28
CA THR A 267 -3.54 15.19 -20.75
C THR A 267 -3.35 15.08 -19.25
N PRO A 268 -2.11 15.17 -18.72
CA PRO A 268 -1.87 15.21 -17.29
C PRO A 268 -2.19 16.59 -16.75
N ILE A 269 -2.76 16.64 -15.55
CA ILE A 269 -2.87 17.85 -14.73
C ILE A 269 -2.57 17.48 -13.28
N VAL A 270 -2.33 18.48 -12.45
CA VAL A 270 -2.14 18.28 -11.01
C VAL A 270 -3.18 19.12 -10.27
N VAL A 271 -3.85 18.52 -9.27
CA VAL A 271 -4.94 19.16 -8.53
C VAL A 271 -4.65 19.23 -7.03
N ASN A 272 -5.11 20.32 -6.42
CA ASN A 272 -5.24 20.45 -4.97
C ASN A 272 -6.70 20.16 -4.59
N LEU A 273 -6.94 19.07 -3.86
CA LEU A 273 -8.28 18.63 -3.47
C LEU A 273 -8.92 19.48 -2.36
N ASN A 274 -8.11 20.15 -1.55
CA ASN A 274 -8.61 21.04 -0.50
C ASN A 274 -9.14 22.35 -1.10
N GLU A 275 -8.48 22.82 -2.15
CA GLU A 275 -8.87 24.04 -2.87
C GLU A 275 -9.78 23.77 -4.08
N ASN A 276 -9.97 22.49 -4.45
CA ASN A 276 -10.66 22.04 -5.65
C ASN A 276 -10.20 22.80 -6.90
N LYS A 277 -8.89 22.94 -7.10
CA LYS A 277 -8.32 23.68 -8.22
C LYS A 277 -7.13 22.96 -8.86
N VAL A 278 -6.87 23.27 -10.12
CA VAL A 278 -5.64 22.88 -10.81
C VAL A 278 -4.46 23.71 -10.29
N LEU A 279 -3.30 23.07 -10.19
CA LEU A 279 -2.02 23.67 -9.83
C LEU A 279 -1.19 23.99 -11.08
N GLY A 280 -0.29 24.96 -10.96
CA GLY A 280 0.63 25.34 -12.03
C GLY A 280 1.76 24.35 -12.25
N GLU A 281 2.53 24.55 -13.32
CA GLU A 281 3.78 23.84 -13.55
C GLU A 281 4.75 24.06 -12.38
N GLY A 282 5.49 23.02 -11.99
CA GLY A 282 6.40 23.05 -10.84
C GLY A 282 5.74 22.79 -9.48
N GLU A 283 4.40 22.79 -9.38
CA GLU A 283 3.69 22.51 -8.14
C GLU A 283 3.31 21.03 -8.00
N TYR A 284 3.43 20.50 -6.77
CA TYR A 284 3.04 19.11 -6.47
C TYR A 284 1.61 19.01 -5.93
N GLY A 285 0.88 18.02 -6.41
CA GLY A 285 -0.48 17.70 -5.98
C GLY A 285 -0.92 16.32 -6.47
N PHE A 286 -2.21 16.05 -6.42
CA PHE A 286 -2.77 14.80 -6.95
C PHE A 286 -2.75 14.82 -8.48
N LEU A 287 -2.11 13.82 -9.07
CA LEU A 287 -2.12 13.60 -10.50
C LEU A 287 -3.53 13.27 -10.94
N ALA A 288 -4.01 14.01 -11.93
CA ALA A 288 -5.29 13.77 -12.57
C ALA A 288 -5.11 13.81 -14.08
N PHE A 289 -6.04 13.21 -14.79
CA PHE A 289 -5.95 13.06 -16.22
C PHE A 289 -7.25 13.43 -16.90
N PHE A 290 -7.12 13.98 -18.10
CA PHE A 290 -8.12 13.86 -19.14
C PHE A 290 -7.69 12.77 -20.13
N ASP A 291 -8.47 11.69 -20.21
CA ASP A 291 -8.26 10.59 -21.14
C ASP A 291 -9.35 10.63 -22.22
N PHE A 292 -8.98 11.03 -23.42
CA PHE A 292 -9.92 11.23 -24.53
C PHE A 292 -10.54 9.94 -25.04
N ILE A 293 -9.93 8.79 -24.75
CA ILE A 293 -10.47 7.47 -25.15
C ILE A 293 -11.54 7.01 -24.15
N ASN A 294 -11.58 7.58 -22.94
CA ASN A 294 -12.53 7.25 -21.87
C ASN A 294 -13.89 7.95 -21.97
N MET A 295 -14.28 8.47 -23.14
CA MET A 295 -15.54 9.22 -23.29
C MET A 295 -16.80 8.37 -23.10
N GLU A 296 -16.71 7.05 -23.22
CA GLU A 296 -17.81 6.09 -22.97
C GLU A 296 -17.88 5.58 -21.53
N SER A 297 -16.79 5.74 -20.76
CA SER A 297 -16.78 5.54 -19.31
C SER A 297 -16.83 6.90 -18.63
N TRP A 298 -15.69 7.43 -18.22
CA TRP A 298 -15.51 8.79 -17.73
C TRP A 298 -14.09 9.31 -17.99
N PRO A 299 -13.92 10.48 -18.66
CA PRO A 299 -12.62 10.92 -19.15
C PRO A 299 -11.78 11.73 -18.15
N SER A 300 -12.37 12.33 -17.11
CA SER A 300 -11.66 13.21 -16.16
C SER A 300 -11.47 12.54 -14.80
N ILE A 301 -10.27 12.02 -14.54
CA ILE A 301 -9.98 11.10 -13.43
C ILE A 301 -8.96 11.70 -12.48
N ILE A 302 -9.27 11.75 -11.19
CA ILE A 302 -8.30 12.05 -10.13
C ILE A 302 -7.71 10.74 -9.64
N THR A 303 -6.39 10.58 -9.76
CA THR A 303 -5.69 9.41 -9.24
C THR A 303 -5.33 9.61 -7.76
N GLU A 304 -4.70 8.61 -7.15
CA GLU A 304 -4.11 8.75 -5.81
C GLU A 304 -2.58 8.90 -5.89
N ASP A 305 -2.07 9.27 -7.06
CA ASP A 305 -0.64 9.48 -7.30
C ASP A 305 -0.30 10.96 -7.11
N ILE A 306 0.90 11.23 -6.60
CA ILE A 306 1.43 12.57 -6.37
C ILE A 306 2.44 12.88 -7.45
N ALA A 307 2.20 13.97 -8.18
CA ALA A 307 3.05 14.38 -9.28
C ALA A 307 3.15 15.90 -9.36
N CYS A 308 4.03 16.34 -10.25
CA CYS A 308 4.21 17.72 -10.65
C CYS A 308 4.19 17.80 -12.18
N ILE A 309 3.49 18.78 -12.74
CA ILE A 309 3.56 19.05 -14.19
C ILE A 309 4.87 19.78 -14.49
N ILE A 310 5.65 19.25 -15.43
CA ILE A 310 6.91 19.84 -15.88
C ILE A 310 6.69 20.67 -17.14
N ASP A 311 5.90 20.14 -18.08
CA ASP A 311 5.50 20.85 -19.31
C ASP A 311 4.07 20.44 -19.68
N GLN A 312 3.13 21.36 -19.50
CA GLN A 312 1.72 21.11 -19.75
C GLN A 312 1.39 20.97 -21.24
N LYS A 313 2.19 21.59 -22.12
CA LYS A 313 1.98 21.58 -23.57
C LYS A 313 2.43 20.26 -24.17
N GLU A 314 3.58 19.75 -23.75
CA GLU A 314 4.13 18.47 -24.19
C GLU A 314 3.56 17.28 -23.41
N GLY A 315 2.76 17.54 -22.37
CA GLY A 315 2.11 16.51 -21.56
C GLY A 315 3.11 15.77 -20.65
N ILE A 316 4.09 16.49 -20.11
CA ILE A 316 5.16 15.94 -19.29
C ILE A 316 4.88 16.18 -17.81
N PHE A 317 4.97 15.11 -17.02
CA PHE A 317 4.87 15.17 -15.57
C PHE A 317 6.00 14.39 -14.91
N HIS A 318 6.34 14.76 -13.68
CA HIS A 318 7.24 14.02 -12.81
C HIS A 318 6.44 13.36 -11.69
N LEU A 319 6.48 12.03 -11.64
CA LEU A 319 5.82 11.22 -10.62
C LEU A 319 6.69 11.14 -9.37
N ARG A 320 6.16 11.58 -8.23
CA ARG A 320 6.82 11.40 -6.93
C ARG A 320 6.55 10.02 -6.33
N GLY A 321 5.35 9.48 -6.56
CA GLY A 321 4.89 8.23 -5.96
C GLY A 321 3.40 8.30 -5.62
N ARG A 322 2.90 7.35 -4.83
CA ARG A 322 1.48 7.36 -4.40
C ARG A 322 1.29 8.19 -3.14
N SER A 323 0.10 8.72 -2.92
CA SER A 323 -0.21 9.41 -1.67
C SER A 323 0.00 8.46 -0.48
N PRO A 324 0.34 9.00 0.71
CA PRO A 324 0.72 8.18 1.86
C PRO A 324 -0.34 7.16 2.23
N ASP A 325 -1.62 7.50 2.07
CA ASP A 325 -2.71 6.60 2.44
C ASP A 325 -3.16 5.72 1.27
N ALA A 326 -2.86 6.04 0.00
CA ALA A 326 -3.33 5.33 -1.20
C ALA A 326 -3.25 3.79 -1.11
N THR A 327 -4.30 3.11 -1.57
CA THR A 327 -4.36 1.63 -1.51
C THR A 327 -3.24 1.04 -2.31
N LEU A 328 -2.58 0.01 -1.77
CA LEU A 328 -1.63 -0.78 -2.54
C LEU A 328 -2.37 -1.46 -3.71
N LYS A 329 -2.31 -0.86 -4.90
CA LYS A 329 -2.74 -1.50 -6.15
C LYS A 329 -1.80 -2.68 -6.42
N GLY A 330 -2.37 -3.85 -6.64
CA GLY A 330 -1.61 -5.07 -6.89
C GLY A 330 -1.31 -5.94 -5.69
N CYS A 331 -1.77 -5.66 -4.47
CA CYS A 331 -1.63 -6.60 -3.35
C CYS A 331 -2.63 -7.76 -3.42
N SER A 332 -2.37 -8.73 -4.30
CA SER A 332 -3.00 -10.06 -4.24
C SER A 332 -2.13 -11.06 -3.47
N LEU A 333 -2.44 -11.42 -2.24
CA LEU A 333 -1.70 -12.46 -1.48
C LEU A 333 -1.84 -13.89 -2.06
N ASN A 334 -1.90 -14.06 -3.39
CA ASN A 334 -1.60 -15.32 -4.04
C ASN A 334 -0.08 -15.52 -3.99
N VAL A 335 0.37 -16.02 -2.86
CA VAL A 335 1.66 -16.70 -2.75
C VAL A 335 1.56 -17.95 -3.63
N LYS A 336 1.87 -17.82 -4.92
CA LYS A 336 2.44 -18.96 -5.66
C LYS A 336 3.77 -19.23 -4.97
N ASP A 337 3.87 -20.40 -4.37
CA ASP A 337 5.09 -20.96 -3.80
C ASP A 337 6.23 -20.78 -4.82
N SER A 338 7.41 -20.34 -4.37
CA SER A 338 8.72 -20.42 -5.09
C SER A 338 9.47 -19.15 -5.54
N PHE A 339 9.31 -17.96 -4.93
CA PHE A 339 10.17 -16.81 -5.30
C PHE A 339 10.95 -16.25 -4.10
N PHE A 340 12.27 -16.12 -4.25
CA PHE A 340 13.26 -15.87 -3.21
C PHE A 340 14.04 -14.58 -3.51
N PHE A 341 13.50 -13.42 -3.14
CA PHE A 341 14.21 -12.17 -3.44
C PHE A 341 15.47 -11.99 -2.57
N LEU A 342 16.60 -12.15 -3.26
CA LEU A 342 17.94 -11.54 -3.11
C LEU A 342 18.24 -10.84 -1.77
N ASP A 343 19.11 -11.48 -0.99
CA ASP A 343 19.98 -10.78 -0.03
C ASP A 343 20.98 -9.95 -0.83
N ILE A 344 20.63 -8.70 -1.13
CA ILE A 344 21.60 -7.74 -1.63
C ILE A 344 22.62 -7.56 -0.52
N LYS A 345 23.84 -8.07 -0.75
CA LYS A 345 25.01 -7.61 -0.01
C LYS A 345 25.13 -6.12 -0.28
N LYS A 346 24.60 -5.28 0.60
CA LYS A 346 25.11 -3.92 0.73
C LYS A 346 26.61 -4.06 0.92
N GLU A 347 27.38 -3.32 0.12
CA GLU A 347 28.82 -3.18 0.30
C GLU A 347 29.12 -3.07 1.79
N ASN A 348 30.04 -3.91 2.26
CA ASN A 348 30.51 -4.05 3.63
C ASN A 348 30.34 -2.80 4.52
N GLU A 349 29.15 -2.59 5.06
CA GLU A 349 29.07 -2.23 6.46
C GLU A 349 29.42 -3.53 7.18
N ASN A 350 30.72 -3.73 7.41
CA ASN A 350 31.18 -4.53 8.54
C ASN A 350 30.64 -3.87 9.80
N THR A 351 29.34 -4.00 10.05
CA THR A 351 28.87 -4.11 11.42
C THR A 351 29.25 -5.52 11.84
N ASP A 352 30.52 -5.68 12.20
CA ASP A 352 30.85 -6.56 13.31
C ASP A 352 29.93 -6.11 14.44
N VAL A 353 28.75 -6.71 14.52
CA VAL A 353 27.95 -6.69 15.73
C VAL A 353 28.84 -7.41 16.72
N LYS A 354 29.61 -6.63 17.49
CA LYS A 354 30.24 -7.11 18.70
C LYS A 354 29.11 -7.75 19.49
N THR A 355 29.01 -9.07 19.42
CA THR A 355 28.27 -9.86 20.39
C THR A 355 28.98 -9.60 21.71
N ASN A 356 28.58 -8.54 22.39
CA ASN A 356 28.78 -8.44 23.82
C ASN A 356 28.24 -9.75 24.37
N GLN A 357 29.12 -10.61 24.88
CA GLN A 357 28.72 -11.84 25.54
C GLN A 357 27.86 -11.41 26.73
N ILE A 358 26.53 -11.45 26.56
CA ILE A 358 25.59 -11.17 27.63
C ILE A 358 25.68 -12.38 28.55
N THR A 359 26.29 -12.18 29.72
CA THR A 359 26.53 -13.25 30.70
C THR A 359 25.41 -13.38 31.73
N SER A 360 24.47 -12.43 31.79
CA SER A 360 23.36 -12.43 32.75
C SER A 360 22.14 -11.65 32.26
N GLN A 361 20.96 -12.08 32.70
CA GLN A 361 19.69 -11.43 32.42
C GLN A 361 19.54 -10.14 33.23
N LYS A 362 19.27 -9.01 32.55
CA LYS A 362 18.88 -7.76 33.21
C LYS A 362 17.39 -7.79 33.60
N GLN A 363 17.04 -7.08 34.67
CA GLN A 363 15.66 -6.85 35.09
C GLN A 363 15.47 -5.37 35.45
N PHE A 364 14.27 -4.84 35.23
CA PHE A 364 13.88 -3.53 35.73
C PHE A 364 13.57 -3.66 37.22
N LYS A 365 14.23 -2.92 38.12
CA LYS A 365 13.96 -3.06 39.56
C LYS A 365 12.98 -2.03 40.09
N SER A 366 12.73 -0.97 39.33
CA SER A 366 11.86 0.13 39.70
C SER A 366 11.29 0.84 38.46
N GLN A 367 10.28 1.69 38.67
CA GLN A 367 9.81 2.61 37.63
C GLN A 367 10.90 3.60 37.18
N GLU A 368 11.82 3.95 38.08
CA GLU A 368 12.96 4.81 37.74
C GLU A 368 13.93 4.12 36.76
N ASP A 369 14.15 2.81 36.92
CA ASP A 369 14.97 2.04 35.98
C ASP A 369 14.33 1.98 34.58
N ILE A 370 13.01 1.86 34.52
CA ILE A 370 12.25 1.88 33.26
C ILE A 370 12.38 3.26 32.61
N HIS A 371 12.24 4.34 33.39
CA HIS A 371 12.40 5.69 32.88
C HIS A 371 13.82 5.92 32.33
N LYS A 372 14.86 5.49 33.06
CA LYS A 372 16.25 5.55 32.59
C LYS A 372 16.45 4.74 31.31
N PHE A 373 15.85 3.56 31.21
CA PHE A 373 15.90 2.76 30.00
C PHE A 373 15.26 3.46 28.80
N ILE A 374 14.06 4.02 28.98
CA ILE A 374 13.36 4.75 27.92
C ILE A 374 14.20 5.93 27.42
N GLN A 375 14.91 6.62 28.31
CA GLN A 375 15.84 7.70 27.94
C GLN A 375 17.05 7.23 27.10
N THR A 376 17.36 5.93 27.08
CA THR A 376 18.41 5.36 26.23
C THR A 376 17.96 5.08 24.79
N LEU A 377 16.65 5.10 24.54
CA LEU A 377 16.08 4.91 23.22
C LEU A 377 16.38 6.13 22.35
N ASN A 378 16.52 5.91 21.05
CA ASN A 378 16.95 6.96 20.16
C ASN A 378 15.84 8.04 19.99
N PRO A 379 16.12 9.31 20.35
CA PRO A 379 15.11 10.37 20.34
C PRO A 379 14.71 10.79 18.91
N SER A 380 15.43 10.37 17.87
CA SER A 380 15.06 10.68 16.47
C SER A 380 13.81 9.92 16.00
N PHE A 381 13.40 8.87 16.70
CA PHE A 381 12.17 8.15 16.41
C PHE A 381 11.33 7.80 17.65
N TRP A 382 11.84 7.92 18.87
CA TRP A 382 11.03 7.80 20.10
C TRP A 382 10.64 9.17 20.66
N THR A 383 9.33 9.47 20.64
CA THR A 383 8.77 10.70 21.21
C THR A 383 8.20 10.48 22.61
N SER A 384 7.99 11.58 23.33
CA SER A 384 7.34 11.59 24.65
C SER A 384 5.97 10.91 24.63
N PHE A 385 5.21 11.06 23.53
CA PHE A 385 3.93 10.39 23.29
C PHE A 385 4.03 8.86 23.32
N CYS A 386 5.11 8.29 22.78
CA CYS A 386 5.30 6.84 22.70
C CYS A 386 5.81 6.24 24.02
N TRP A 387 6.44 7.06 24.87
CA TRP A 387 7.09 6.60 26.09
C TRP A 387 6.12 6.13 27.16
N SER A 388 4.95 6.75 27.29
CA SER A 388 3.97 6.40 28.32
C SER A 388 3.51 4.94 28.19
N ASP A 389 3.22 4.52 26.95
CA ASP A 389 2.73 3.16 26.65
C ASP A 389 3.84 2.11 26.76
N LEU A 390 5.04 2.44 26.26
CA LEU A 390 6.19 1.58 26.48
C LEU A 390 6.51 1.45 27.97
N ALA A 391 6.41 2.53 28.74
CA ALA A 391 6.62 2.50 30.19
C ALA A 391 5.62 1.59 30.88
N GLU A 392 4.32 1.71 30.58
CA GLU A 392 3.29 0.83 31.11
C GLU A 392 3.56 -0.63 30.75
N SER A 393 3.96 -0.88 29.50
CA SER A 393 4.34 -2.22 29.05
C SER A 393 5.55 -2.80 29.78
N LEU A 394 6.53 -1.95 30.09
CA LEU A 394 7.71 -2.33 30.84
C LEU A 394 7.45 -2.42 32.35
N ILE A 395 6.44 -1.72 32.90
CA ILE A 395 6.05 -1.82 34.32
C ILE A 395 5.52 -3.23 34.59
N CYS A 396 4.63 -3.70 33.74
CA CYS A 396 4.08 -5.05 33.84
C CYS A 396 5.10 -6.16 33.49
N TRP A 397 6.28 -5.82 32.95
CA TRP A 397 7.33 -6.76 32.54
C TRP A 397 7.73 -7.78 33.62
N ASN A 398 7.81 -7.33 34.87
CA ASN A 398 8.26 -8.16 36.00
C ASN A 398 7.12 -8.96 36.64
N GLU A 399 5.87 -8.63 36.34
CA GLU A 399 4.69 -9.29 36.90
C GLU A 399 4.39 -10.61 36.16
N ILE A 400 5.00 -10.81 34.99
CA ILE A 400 4.78 -11.98 34.13
C ILE A 400 5.42 -13.20 34.78
N GLN A 401 4.57 -14.16 35.13
CA GLN A 401 4.97 -15.49 35.59
C GLN A 401 4.42 -16.52 34.61
N VAL A 402 5.21 -17.56 34.35
CA VAL A 402 4.80 -18.73 33.56
C VAL A 402 4.84 -19.97 34.44
N LYS A 403 3.94 -20.91 34.19
CA LYS A 403 3.86 -22.18 34.94
C LYS A 403 4.95 -23.16 34.52
N ASN A 404 5.30 -23.19 33.23
CA ASN A 404 6.31 -24.11 32.71
C ASN A 404 7.46 -23.39 32.02
N SER A 405 8.56 -23.20 32.75
CA SER A 405 9.74 -22.44 32.31
C SER A 405 10.65 -23.17 31.32
N THR A 406 10.34 -24.43 30.96
CA THR A 406 11.18 -25.24 30.05
C THR A 406 10.40 -25.79 28.86
N LYS A 407 9.10 -25.49 28.74
CA LYS A 407 8.22 -26.00 27.68
C LYS A 407 8.76 -25.70 26.27
N LEU A 408 9.41 -24.56 26.10
CA LEU A 408 9.97 -24.12 24.82
C LEU A 408 11.50 -24.32 24.72
N ALA A 409 12.10 -25.16 25.57
CA ALA A 409 13.52 -25.48 25.46
C ALA A 409 13.89 -25.97 24.05
N GLU A 410 14.97 -25.42 23.49
CA GLU A 410 15.43 -25.66 22.11
C GLU A 410 14.49 -25.22 20.98
N LYS A 411 13.36 -24.58 21.29
CA LYS A 411 12.38 -24.12 20.29
C LYS A 411 12.73 -22.75 19.72
N ASN A 412 12.55 -22.60 18.41
CA ASN A 412 12.69 -21.31 17.72
C ASN A 412 11.32 -20.75 17.37
N ILE A 413 11.10 -19.47 17.67
CA ILE A 413 9.82 -18.80 17.43
C ILE A 413 10.01 -17.66 16.45
N LEU A 414 9.12 -17.55 15.48
CA LEU A 414 9.05 -16.39 14.58
C LEU A 414 7.86 -15.51 14.91
N ILE A 415 8.07 -14.21 15.01
CA ILE A 415 7.02 -13.20 15.20
C ILE A 415 6.98 -12.31 13.96
N ILE A 416 5.88 -12.37 13.22
CA ILE A 416 5.57 -11.40 12.17
C ILE A 416 4.96 -10.17 12.84
N SER A 417 5.79 -9.13 13.05
CA SER A 417 5.41 -7.97 13.85
C SER A 417 4.30 -7.16 13.19
N SER A 418 3.47 -6.54 14.04
CA SER A 418 2.45 -5.60 13.57
C SER A 418 3.09 -4.39 12.88
N ALA A 419 2.40 -3.92 11.83
CA ALA A 419 2.77 -2.75 11.07
C ALA A 419 2.27 -1.42 11.68
N ASN A 420 1.34 -1.47 12.66
CA ASN A 420 0.78 -0.29 13.30
C ASN A 420 1.33 -0.03 14.72
N ILE A 421 1.73 -1.07 15.45
CA ILE A 421 2.17 -1.00 16.84
C ILE A 421 3.56 -1.63 16.98
N PRO A 422 4.61 -0.82 17.21
CA PRO A 422 6.00 -1.27 17.18
C PRO A 422 6.39 -2.11 18.41
N ILE A 423 5.53 -2.18 19.43
CA ILE A 423 5.79 -2.92 20.68
C ILE A 423 5.02 -4.24 20.77
N ALA A 424 4.20 -4.59 19.77
CA ALA A 424 3.32 -5.77 19.79
C ALA A 424 4.06 -7.10 20.01
N TRP A 425 5.35 -7.15 19.66
CA TRP A 425 6.21 -8.33 19.82
C TRP A 425 6.71 -8.53 21.26
N LEU A 426 6.67 -7.51 22.13
CA LEU A 426 7.32 -7.54 23.46
C LEU A 426 6.80 -8.67 24.34
N TYR A 427 5.48 -8.75 24.50
CA TYR A 427 4.84 -9.72 25.38
C TYR A 427 5.00 -11.18 24.92
N PRO A 428 4.68 -11.55 23.66
CA PRO A 428 4.94 -12.91 23.20
C PRO A 428 6.42 -13.29 23.32
N THR A 429 7.34 -12.36 23.06
CA THR A 429 8.78 -12.59 23.21
C THR A 429 9.17 -12.84 24.66
N LYS A 430 8.61 -12.05 25.60
CA LYS A 430 8.89 -12.20 27.04
C LYS A 430 8.35 -13.52 27.59
N VAL A 431 7.12 -13.89 27.24
CA VAL A 431 6.53 -15.17 27.66
C VAL A 431 7.30 -16.34 27.06
N ALA A 432 7.63 -16.29 25.77
CA ALA A 432 8.46 -17.30 25.14
C ALA A 432 9.82 -17.47 25.83
N SER A 433 10.48 -16.35 26.16
CA SER A 433 11.76 -16.34 26.88
C SER A 433 11.63 -16.96 28.28
N LEU A 434 10.57 -16.62 29.02
CA LEU A 434 10.30 -17.22 30.34
C LEU A 434 9.99 -18.72 30.26
N MET A 435 9.39 -19.20 29.17
CA MET A 435 9.13 -20.61 28.89
C MET A 435 10.38 -21.38 28.37
N GLY A 436 11.52 -20.70 28.25
CA GLY A 436 12.80 -21.32 27.90
C GLY A 436 13.11 -21.38 26.41
N ALA A 437 12.46 -20.56 25.57
CA ALA A 437 12.72 -20.53 24.13
C ALA A 437 14.21 -20.32 23.82
N LYS A 438 14.71 -21.03 22.80
CA LYS A 438 16.09 -20.90 22.32
C LYS A 438 16.30 -19.58 21.61
N SER A 439 15.43 -19.28 20.64
CA SER A 439 15.46 -18.02 19.91
C SER A 439 14.06 -17.49 19.61
N VAL A 440 13.97 -16.17 19.54
CA VAL A 440 12.80 -15.45 19.03
C VAL A 440 13.27 -14.51 17.93
N HIS A 441 12.73 -14.73 16.73
CA HIS A 441 13.02 -13.97 15.52
C HIS A 441 11.88 -12.99 15.28
N ILE A 442 12.21 -11.71 15.14
CA ILE A 442 11.24 -10.63 14.94
C ILE A 442 11.35 -10.17 13.50
N LYS A 443 10.33 -10.47 12.69
CA LYS A 443 10.22 -10.01 11.31
C LYS A 443 9.63 -8.62 11.27
N LEU A 444 10.41 -7.69 10.72
CA LEU A 444 9.96 -6.31 10.52
C LEU A 444 8.77 -6.27 9.55
N PRO A 445 7.79 -5.37 9.77
CA PRO A 445 6.65 -5.24 8.88
C PRO A 445 7.09 -4.87 7.46
N SER A 446 6.50 -5.55 6.48
CA SER A 446 6.80 -5.34 5.05
C SER A 446 5.94 -4.20 4.51
N LEU A 447 6.38 -2.96 4.74
CA LEU A 447 5.68 -1.74 4.33
C LEU A 447 6.47 -0.93 3.28
N ARG A 448 5.73 -0.03 2.60
CA ARG A 448 6.17 1.28 2.06
C ARG A 448 7.55 1.78 2.53
N ASN A 449 8.67 1.51 1.87
CA ASN A 449 9.93 2.20 2.25
C ASN A 449 9.85 3.72 2.06
N GLU A 450 8.97 4.19 1.18
CA GLU A 450 8.75 5.62 0.96
C GLU A 450 7.65 6.18 1.87
N ASP A 451 6.97 5.31 2.63
CA ASP A 451 6.00 5.72 3.64
C ASP A 451 6.77 6.20 4.88
N PRO A 452 6.73 7.51 5.21
CA PRO A 452 7.48 8.07 6.33
C PRO A 452 7.08 7.44 7.67
N PHE A 453 5.87 6.89 7.78
CA PHE A 453 5.34 6.28 9.00
C PHE A 453 5.84 4.86 9.19
N ALA A 454 5.84 4.08 8.11
CA ALA A 454 6.31 2.70 8.10
C ALA A 454 7.78 2.59 8.54
N ASN A 455 8.63 3.47 8.02
CA ASN A 455 10.05 3.50 8.37
C ASN A 455 10.27 3.80 9.84
N LYS A 456 9.46 4.68 10.43
CA LYS A 456 9.52 4.99 11.87
C LYS A 456 9.15 3.78 12.72
N ILE A 457 8.13 3.00 12.34
CA ILE A 457 7.77 1.75 13.03
C ILE A 457 8.93 0.75 12.99
N ARG A 458 9.56 0.55 11.82
CA ARG A 458 10.72 -0.34 11.69
C ARG A 458 11.89 0.12 12.56
N SER A 459 12.24 1.41 12.49
CA SER A 459 13.32 2.00 13.29
C SER A 459 13.07 1.84 14.80
N LYS A 460 11.83 2.04 15.25
CA LYS A 460 11.42 1.81 16.64
C LYS A 460 11.63 0.35 17.06
N ILE A 461 11.18 -0.61 16.24
CA ILE A 461 11.38 -2.05 16.54
C ILE A 461 12.88 -2.36 16.62
N GLU A 462 13.67 -1.90 15.66
CA GLU A 462 15.10 -2.20 15.61
C GLU A 462 15.86 -1.71 16.84
N ASP A 463 15.67 -0.45 17.21
CA ASP A 463 16.28 0.14 18.41
C ASP A 463 15.81 -0.54 19.69
N LEU A 464 14.51 -0.81 19.81
CA LEU A 464 13.97 -1.44 21.01
C LEU A 464 14.48 -2.87 21.19
N VAL A 465 14.58 -3.64 20.11
CA VAL A 465 15.15 -4.99 20.15
C VAL A 465 16.63 -4.93 20.55
N GLU A 466 17.40 -4.01 19.97
CA GLU A 466 18.82 -3.84 20.30
C GLU A 466 19.01 -3.53 21.80
N LYS A 467 18.21 -2.62 22.35
CA LYS A 467 18.31 -2.19 23.76
C LYS A 467 17.74 -3.22 24.74
N LEU A 468 16.71 -3.98 24.37
CA LEU A 468 16.08 -4.98 25.24
C LEU A 468 16.73 -6.37 25.19
N LYS A 469 17.57 -6.69 24.20
CA LYS A 469 18.22 -8.01 24.08
C LYS A 469 18.81 -8.54 25.41
N PRO A 470 19.49 -7.75 26.27
CA PRO A 470 20.00 -8.22 27.56
C PRO A 470 18.94 -8.64 28.60
N TYR A 471 17.69 -8.23 28.43
CA TYR A 471 16.59 -8.55 29.35
C TYR A 471 15.90 -9.89 29.01
N PHE A 472 16.20 -10.47 27.85
CA PHE A 472 15.65 -11.73 27.37
C PHE A 472 16.61 -12.94 27.50
N PHE A 473 17.83 -12.73 28.01
CA PHE A 473 18.79 -13.82 28.23
C PHE A 473 18.18 -14.94 29.12
N PRO A 474 18.39 -16.23 28.79
CA PRO A 474 19.30 -16.80 27.78
C PRO A 474 18.77 -16.89 26.34
N THR A 475 17.53 -16.46 26.08
CA THR A 475 16.92 -16.53 24.75
C THR A 475 17.60 -15.58 23.76
N GLU A 476 17.95 -16.08 22.59
CA GLU A 476 18.51 -15.27 21.51
C GLU A 476 17.41 -14.47 20.80
N ILE A 477 17.54 -13.14 20.78
CA ILE A 477 16.65 -12.28 20.00
C ILE A 477 17.34 -11.87 18.69
N VAL A 478 16.66 -12.15 17.58
CA VAL A 478 17.14 -11.90 16.21
C VAL A 478 16.16 -10.99 15.47
N ILE A 479 16.68 -9.97 14.79
CA ILE A 479 15.86 -9.12 13.90
C ILE A 479 16.01 -9.66 12.48
N GLU A 480 14.90 -10.10 11.90
CA GLU A 480 14.83 -10.51 10.51
C GLU A 480 14.61 -9.28 9.63
N LYS A 481 15.71 -8.69 9.17
CA LYS A 481 15.70 -7.48 8.31
C LYS A 481 15.38 -7.79 6.84
N SER A 482 15.57 -9.05 6.41
CA SER A 482 15.31 -9.46 5.03
C SER A 482 13.85 -9.17 4.65
N ARG A 483 13.60 -8.81 3.39
CA ARG A 483 12.23 -8.59 2.91
C ARG A 483 11.59 -9.88 2.38
N SER A 484 12.40 -10.90 2.07
CA SER A 484 11.91 -12.22 1.67
C SER A 484 11.19 -12.91 2.83
N LEU A 485 10.03 -13.48 2.50
CA LEU A 485 9.25 -14.34 3.37
C LEU A 485 9.55 -15.83 3.10
N SER A 486 10.58 -16.18 2.33
CA SER A 486 10.84 -17.57 1.97
C SER A 486 12.31 -17.96 2.19
N LYS A 487 12.53 -18.74 3.26
CA LYS A 487 12.99 -20.14 3.22
C LYS A 487 12.83 -20.85 4.55
N ASP A 488 12.72 -20.15 5.67
CA ASP A 488 13.00 -20.77 6.98
C ASP A 488 11.81 -20.99 7.91
N TYR A 489 10.55 -20.85 7.49
CA TYR A 489 9.41 -21.09 8.42
C TYR A 489 9.43 -22.48 9.07
N HIS A 490 9.93 -23.48 8.35
CA HIS A 490 10.07 -24.85 8.85
C HIS A 490 11.20 -25.00 9.90
N ASN A 491 12.10 -24.03 10.01
CA ASN A 491 13.12 -23.98 11.06
C ASN A 491 12.54 -23.42 12.38
N PHE A 492 11.31 -22.90 12.35
CA PHE A 492 10.59 -22.43 13.52
C PHE A 492 9.56 -23.46 13.95
N ASP A 493 9.47 -23.65 15.26
CA ASP A 493 8.48 -24.50 15.89
C ASP A 493 7.12 -23.79 15.97
N SER A 494 7.11 -22.46 16.10
CA SER A 494 5.90 -21.65 15.98
C SER A 494 6.10 -20.32 15.26
N VAL A 495 5.01 -19.85 14.63
CA VAL A 495 4.94 -18.57 13.94
C VAL A 495 3.75 -17.79 14.48
N ILE A 496 4.02 -16.66 15.14
CA ILE A 496 3.02 -15.69 15.58
C ILE A 496 2.80 -14.67 14.48
N VAL A 497 1.55 -14.49 14.04
CA VAL A 497 1.22 -13.58 12.94
C VAL A 497 0.26 -12.49 13.41
N PHE A 498 0.78 -11.27 13.51
CA PHE A 498 -0.03 -10.05 13.57
C PHE A 498 -0.30 -9.59 12.13
N GLY A 499 -1.56 -9.56 11.73
CA GLY A 499 -1.92 -9.24 10.34
C GLY A 499 -3.39 -9.50 10.01
N THR A 500 -3.83 -8.98 8.86
CA THR A 500 -5.19 -9.17 8.33
C THR A 500 -5.61 -10.66 8.29
N ASP A 501 -6.91 -10.92 8.24
CA ASP A 501 -7.45 -12.26 7.99
C ASP A 501 -6.86 -12.87 6.71
N THR A 502 -6.62 -12.05 5.67
CA THR A 502 -5.99 -12.52 4.43
C THR A 502 -4.54 -12.96 4.67
N THR A 503 -3.77 -12.20 5.46
CA THR A 503 -2.41 -12.55 5.87
C THR A 503 -2.43 -13.88 6.65
N ILE A 504 -3.32 -14.01 7.62
CA ILE A 504 -3.47 -15.22 8.42
C ILE A 504 -3.84 -16.43 7.55
N GLN A 505 -4.79 -16.28 6.62
CA GLN A 505 -5.16 -17.36 5.69
C GLN A 505 -4.00 -17.76 4.77
N THR A 506 -3.18 -16.79 4.37
CA THR A 506 -1.95 -17.04 3.60
C THR A 506 -0.98 -17.91 4.41
N PHE A 507 -0.74 -17.57 5.67
CA PHE A 507 0.10 -18.38 6.56
C PHE A 507 -0.50 -19.76 6.85
N LYS A 508 -1.82 -19.85 7.04
CA LYS A 508 -2.52 -21.16 7.18
C LYS A 508 -2.26 -22.06 5.99
N LYS A 509 -2.31 -21.51 4.77
CA LYS A 509 -2.00 -22.25 3.54
C LYS A 509 -0.52 -22.62 3.46
N LEU A 510 0.38 -21.68 3.76
CA LEU A 510 1.83 -21.88 3.69
C LEU A 510 2.36 -22.89 4.71
N LEU A 511 1.70 -23.02 5.86
CA LEU A 511 2.08 -23.93 6.95
C LEU A 511 1.25 -25.22 6.94
N SER A 512 0.32 -25.38 6.00
CA SER A 512 -0.49 -26.59 5.87
C SER A 512 0.42 -27.82 5.65
N GLY A 513 0.26 -28.84 6.49
CA GLY A 513 1.07 -30.06 6.43
C GLY A 513 2.50 -29.93 6.97
N LYS A 514 2.85 -28.81 7.65
CA LYS A 514 4.15 -28.61 8.30
C LYS A 514 4.04 -28.75 9.82
N ASN A 515 5.17 -29.04 10.48
CA ASN A 515 5.24 -29.17 11.95
C ASN A 515 5.22 -27.82 12.69
N THR A 516 5.31 -26.70 11.97
CA THR A 516 5.30 -25.35 12.54
C THR A 516 3.90 -24.94 13.00
N HIS A 517 3.74 -24.61 14.27
CA HIS A 517 2.48 -24.16 14.86
C HIS A 517 2.17 -22.70 14.51
N LEU A 518 0.99 -22.42 13.95
CA LEU A 518 0.56 -21.06 13.63
C LEU A 518 -0.27 -20.47 14.77
N ILE A 519 0.15 -19.30 15.27
CA ILE A 519 -0.58 -18.50 16.26
C ILE A 519 -1.10 -17.23 15.57
N PRO A 520 -2.37 -17.23 15.12
CA PRO A 520 -2.97 -16.05 14.50
C PRO A 520 -3.38 -15.04 15.57
N GLN A 521 -3.08 -13.75 15.39
CA GLN A 521 -3.45 -12.69 16.34
C GLN A 521 -4.30 -11.59 15.74
N GLY A 522 -4.56 -11.66 14.44
CA GLY A 522 -5.24 -10.60 13.70
C GLY A 522 -4.40 -9.34 13.62
N ASP A 523 -4.96 -8.31 12.99
CA ASP A 523 -4.48 -6.95 13.18
C ASP A 523 -4.87 -6.48 14.57
N ILE A 524 -4.00 -5.72 15.21
CA ILE A 524 -4.41 -4.97 16.39
C ILE A 524 -5.30 -3.84 15.91
N LYS A 525 -6.60 -3.97 16.13
CA LYS A 525 -7.61 -3.08 15.55
C LYS A 525 -7.88 -1.91 16.47
N ASN A 526 -7.92 -0.72 15.90
CA ASN A 526 -8.17 0.52 16.64
C ASN A 526 -9.67 0.71 16.91
N SER A 527 -10.29 -0.12 17.74
CA SER A 527 -11.67 0.09 18.18
C SER A 527 -11.82 0.14 19.69
N LEU A 528 -12.73 0.97 20.19
CA LEU A 528 -12.95 1.17 21.62
C LEU A 528 -14.42 1.51 21.91
N ILE A 529 -14.99 0.97 22.99
CA ILE A 529 -16.29 1.43 23.52
C ILE A 529 -16.04 2.65 24.41
N ILE A 530 -16.67 3.77 24.07
CA ILE A 530 -16.58 5.03 24.81
C ILE A 530 -17.84 5.17 25.68
N ASN A 531 -17.79 4.63 26.89
CA ASN A 531 -18.81 4.90 27.92
C ASN A 531 -18.56 6.26 28.60
N LEU A 532 -19.39 6.62 29.60
CA LEU A 532 -19.33 7.91 30.29
C LEU A 532 -18.06 8.16 31.12
N HIS A 533 -17.24 7.13 31.38
CA HIS A 533 -16.03 7.26 32.19
C HIS A 533 -14.82 7.75 31.39
N TYR A 534 -14.83 7.57 30.07
CA TYR A 534 -13.74 8.01 29.21
C TYR A 534 -13.83 9.51 28.93
N SER A 535 -12.77 10.23 29.29
CA SER A 535 -12.57 11.62 28.88
C SER A 535 -12.11 11.71 27.42
N THR A 536 -12.32 12.88 26.83
CA THR A 536 -11.84 13.23 25.48
C THR A 536 -10.31 13.14 25.39
N GLU A 537 -9.60 13.63 26.41
CA GLU A 537 -8.14 13.62 26.53
C GLU A 537 -7.57 12.20 26.54
N GLU A 538 -8.14 11.31 27.36
CA GLU A 538 -7.68 9.91 27.45
C GLU A 538 -7.82 9.21 26.10
N VAL A 539 -8.98 9.34 25.45
CA VAL A 539 -9.23 8.66 24.17
C VAL A 539 -8.38 9.27 23.07
N ALA A 540 -8.22 10.60 23.02
CA ALA A 540 -7.38 11.27 22.03
C ALA A 540 -5.90 10.91 22.21
N LYS A 541 -5.42 10.77 23.45
CA LYS A 541 -4.08 10.27 23.74
C LYS A 541 -3.93 8.87 23.16
N LEU A 542 -4.80 7.92 23.50
CA LEU A 542 -4.77 6.55 22.98
C LEU A 542 -4.74 6.51 21.44
N CYS A 543 -5.61 7.26 20.78
CA CYS A 543 -5.72 7.31 19.32
C CYS A 543 -4.47 7.89 18.62
N SER A 544 -3.61 8.61 19.34
CA SER A 544 -2.46 9.34 18.77
C SER A 544 -1.09 8.72 19.11
N LEU A 545 -1.04 7.60 19.85
CA LEU A 545 0.22 6.98 20.33
C LEU A 545 1.08 6.40 19.21
N TRP A 546 0.47 5.63 18.31
CA TRP A 546 1.18 4.89 17.26
C TRP A 546 0.75 5.31 15.86
N HIS A 547 1.55 4.98 14.86
CA HIS A 547 1.34 5.52 13.51
C HIS A 547 0.18 4.88 12.75
N GLY A 548 -0.49 3.86 13.29
CA GLY A 548 -1.79 3.40 12.76
C GLY A 548 -1.79 3.03 11.27
N ARG A 549 -0.63 2.67 10.69
CA ARG A 549 -0.47 2.43 9.24
C ARG A 549 -0.36 0.97 8.85
N GLY A 550 -0.33 0.07 9.83
CA GLY A 550 -0.48 -1.36 9.61
C GLY A 550 -1.93 -1.73 9.33
N CYS A 551 -2.15 -2.23 8.11
CA CYS A 551 -3.41 -2.72 7.56
C CYS A 551 -4.48 -1.67 7.25
N LEU A 552 -4.09 -0.39 7.20
CA LEU A 552 -4.91 0.72 6.69
C LEU A 552 -6.22 0.95 7.47
N THR A 553 -6.43 0.29 8.62
CA THR A 553 -7.70 0.36 9.35
C THR A 553 -7.86 1.71 10.07
N PRO A 554 -8.95 2.45 9.81
CA PRO A 554 -9.33 3.65 10.55
C PRO A 554 -9.65 3.30 12.01
N ILE A 555 -9.70 4.32 12.87
CA ILE A 555 -10.12 4.17 14.27
C ILE A 555 -11.64 4.11 14.32
N CYS A 556 -12.21 3.15 15.03
CA CYS A 556 -13.66 3.01 15.21
C CYS A 556 -14.05 3.14 16.69
N LEU A 557 -14.67 4.25 17.07
CA LEU A 557 -15.15 4.49 18.42
C LEU A 557 -16.65 4.15 18.50
N PHE A 558 -17.03 3.37 19.50
CA PHE A 558 -18.41 2.96 19.75
C PHE A 558 -18.96 3.73 20.95
N MET A 559 -19.80 4.73 20.71
CA MET A 559 -20.34 5.59 21.76
C MET A 559 -21.43 4.88 22.55
N SER A 560 -21.34 5.00 23.88
CA SER A 560 -22.30 4.42 24.82
C SER A 560 -22.69 5.41 25.90
N GLY A 561 -23.96 5.34 26.33
CA GLY A 561 -24.47 6.07 27.50
C GLY A 561 -24.58 7.59 27.36
N ARG A 562 -24.39 8.17 26.17
CA ARG A 562 -24.55 9.61 25.91
C ARG A 562 -25.77 9.86 25.02
N ASP A 563 -26.50 10.94 25.29
CA ASP A 563 -27.48 11.46 24.35
C ASP A 563 -26.80 12.13 23.14
N GLU A 564 -27.60 12.54 22.16
CA GLU A 564 -27.13 13.11 20.90
C GLU A 564 -26.30 14.40 21.09
N ASN A 565 -26.76 15.32 21.95
CA ASN A 565 -26.09 16.61 22.15
C ASN A 565 -24.76 16.42 22.88
N ASN A 566 -24.75 15.57 23.91
CA ASN A 566 -23.55 15.23 24.64
C ASN A 566 -22.54 14.48 23.77
N THR A 567 -23.01 13.61 22.88
CA THR A 567 -22.16 12.95 21.88
C THR A 567 -21.52 13.95 20.93
N LEU A 568 -22.29 14.91 20.41
CA LEU A 568 -21.81 15.93 19.49
C LEU A 568 -20.71 16.80 20.14
N ASN A 569 -20.95 17.29 21.36
CA ASN A 569 -19.99 18.10 22.10
C ASN A 569 -18.71 17.32 22.39
N TRP A 570 -18.84 16.06 22.82
CA TRP A 570 -17.71 15.18 23.08
C TRP A 570 -16.86 14.98 21.81
N ILE A 571 -17.49 14.74 20.66
CA ILE A 571 -16.79 14.54 19.38
C ILE A 571 -16.05 15.82 18.94
N GLN A 572 -16.66 17.00 19.12
CA GLN A 572 -16.03 18.28 18.79
C GLN A 572 -14.76 18.51 19.61
N GLU A 573 -14.85 18.32 20.92
CA GLU A 573 -13.72 18.47 21.84
C GLU A 573 -12.64 17.40 21.56
N PHE A 574 -13.04 16.13 21.40
CA PHE A 574 -12.14 15.04 21.04
C PHE A 574 -11.37 15.31 19.75
N GLN A 575 -12.03 15.79 18.70
CA GLN A 575 -11.36 16.08 17.42
C GLN A 575 -10.30 17.18 17.58
N LEU A 576 -10.58 18.24 18.35
CA LEU A 576 -9.62 19.32 18.59
C LEU A 576 -8.38 18.82 19.33
N ILE A 577 -8.56 18.02 20.38
CA ILE A 577 -7.45 17.44 21.15
C ILE A 577 -6.65 16.47 20.29
N LEU A 578 -7.34 15.61 19.53
CA LEU A 578 -6.70 14.66 18.62
C LEU A 578 -5.84 15.38 17.57
N GLU A 579 -6.35 16.45 16.95
CA GLU A 579 -5.61 17.26 15.99
C GLU A 579 -4.32 17.83 16.60
N ASN A 580 -4.40 18.39 17.82
CA ASN A 580 -3.25 18.94 18.52
C ASN A 580 -2.20 17.86 18.81
N ASN A 581 -2.61 16.70 19.30
CA ASN A 581 -1.70 15.57 19.56
C ASN A 581 -0.96 15.14 18.28
N PHE A 582 -1.68 15.01 17.16
CA PHE A 582 -1.05 14.67 15.87
C PHE A 582 -0.11 15.77 15.36
N MET A 583 -0.49 17.04 15.51
CA MET A 583 0.34 18.18 15.09
C MET A 583 1.65 18.26 15.89
N GLU A 584 1.59 18.15 17.21
CA GLU A 584 2.77 18.14 18.08
C GLU A 584 3.67 16.95 17.77
N ARG A 585 3.09 15.75 17.67
CA ARG A 585 3.83 14.54 17.35
C ARG A 585 4.50 14.61 15.98
N TYR A 586 3.79 15.04 14.94
CA TYR A 586 4.38 15.14 13.59
C TYR A 586 5.50 16.17 13.55
N LYS A 587 5.37 17.27 14.29
CA LYS A 587 6.44 18.25 14.45
C LYS A 587 7.68 17.64 15.13
N GLU A 588 7.51 16.92 16.23
CA GLU A 588 8.61 16.24 16.93
C GLU A 588 9.27 15.17 16.06
N GLU A 589 8.49 14.39 15.31
CA GLU A 589 9.00 13.31 14.47
C GLU A 589 9.52 13.78 13.09
N GLY A 590 9.34 15.06 12.74
CA GLY A 590 9.75 15.65 11.47
C GLY A 590 8.90 15.17 10.28
N ILE A 591 7.63 14.82 10.50
CA ILE A 591 6.74 14.28 9.48
C ILE A 591 6.03 15.41 8.72
N ILE A 592 6.12 15.37 7.39
CA ILE A 592 5.40 16.30 6.50
C ILE A 592 4.02 15.70 6.18
N SER A 593 2.96 16.44 6.50
CA SER A 593 1.57 15.96 6.41
C SER A 593 0.85 16.15 5.07
N LYS A 594 1.57 16.58 4.02
CA LYS A 594 0.92 16.86 2.73
C LYS A 594 0.27 15.59 2.15
N PHE A 595 -0.93 15.75 1.59
CA PHE A 595 -1.70 14.72 0.88
C PHE A 595 -2.27 13.60 1.74
N ILE A 596 -2.11 13.68 3.07
CA ILE A 596 -2.68 12.71 4.01
C ILE A 596 -4.19 12.90 4.04
N HIS A 597 -4.93 11.81 3.95
CA HIS A 597 -6.39 11.68 3.98
C HIS A 597 -7.18 12.41 2.90
N ASP A 598 -6.61 13.36 2.15
CA ASP A 598 -7.34 14.22 1.20
C ASP A 598 -8.28 13.42 0.26
N THR A 599 -7.80 12.33 -0.33
CA THR A 599 -8.60 11.46 -1.23
C THR A 599 -9.70 10.70 -0.48
N GLN A 600 -9.42 10.23 0.73
CA GLN A 600 -10.39 9.51 1.55
C GLN A 600 -11.43 10.43 2.16
N LEU A 601 -11.03 11.61 2.60
CA LEU A 601 -11.94 12.65 3.03
C LEU A 601 -12.89 13.04 1.88
N LEU A 602 -12.36 13.25 0.67
CA LEU A 602 -13.18 13.53 -0.51
C LEU A 602 -14.21 12.41 -0.77
N TYR A 603 -13.76 11.16 -0.70
CA TYR A 603 -14.62 9.99 -0.94
C TYR A 603 -15.68 9.81 0.15
N THR A 604 -15.30 9.89 1.42
CA THR A 604 -16.19 9.75 2.57
C THR A 604 -17.21 10.88 2.64
N LYS A 605 -16.82 12.13 2.29
CA LYS A 605 -17.76 13.25 2.14
C LYS A 605 -18.87 12.93 1.13
N ALA A 606 -18.55 12.27 0.01
CA ALA A 606 -19.55 11.87 -0.98
C ALA A 606 -20.49 10.76 -0.45
N ILE A 607 -19.97 9.79 0.29
CA ILE A 607 -20.77 8.74 0.95
C ILE A 607 -21.75 9.38 1.96
N ILE A 608 -21.25 10.28 2.80
CA ILE A 608 -22.05 10.98 3.82
C ILE A 608 -23.20 11.78 3.19
N LYS A 609 -22.95 12.47 2.07
CA LYS A 609 -24.01 13.14 1.31
C LYS A 609 -25.05 12.15 0.77
N ASN A 610 -24.63 10.98 0.29
CA ASN A 610 -25.56 9.94 -0.17
C ASN A 610 -26.40 9.32 0.95
N LEU A 611 -25.93 9.40 2.19
CA LEU A 611 -26.68 8.98 3.38
C LEU A 611 -27.63 10.09 3.88
N GLY A 612 -27.64 11.27 3.25
CA GLY A 612 -28.53 12.37 3.63
C GLY A 612 -28.17 13.02 4.96
N LEU A 613 -26.94 12.83 5.45
CA LEU A 613 -26.49 13.38 6.73
C LEU A 613 -26.04 14.84 6.59
N GLU A 614 -26.30 15.64 7.62
CA GLU A 614 -25.84 17.03 7.71
C GLU A 614 -24.32 17.09 7.90
N MET A 615 -23.60 17.68 6.96
CA MET A 615 -22.13 17.70 6.95
C MET A 615 -21.52 18.30 8.23
N GLU A 616 -22.09 19.39 8.73
CA GLU A 616 -21.59 20.14 9.91
C GLU A 616 -21.73 19.36 11.22
N LYS A 617 -22.68 18.43 11.31
CA LYS A 617 -22.85 17.56 12.49
C LYS A 617 -22.18 16.20 12.34
N THR A 618 -21.79 15.86 11.12
CA THR A 618 -21.25 14.53 10.78
C THR A 618 -19.74 14.56 10.65
N ILE A 619 -19.14 15.66 10.15
CA ILE A 619 -17.72 15.70 9.81
C ILE A 619 -17.02 16.80 10.59
N PHE A 620 -16.14 16.38 11.50
CA PHE A 620 -15.24 17.24 12.24
C PHE A 620 -13.85 17.05 11.64
N SER A 621 -13.26 18.10 11.08
CA SER A 621 -12.01 17.99 10.31
C SER A 621 -11.02 19.07 10.71
N GLY A 622 -9.80 18.64 11.02
CA GLY A 622 -8.61 19.46 11.10
C GLY A 622 -7.75 19.34 9.85
N LYS A 623 -6.46 19.64 9.98
CA LYS A 623 -5.47 19.46 8.92
C LYS A 623 -4.97 18.01 8.84
N LEU A 624 -4.92 17.31 9.97
CA LEU A 624 -4.39 15.95 10.08
C LEU A 624 -5.45 14.90 10.43
N THR A 625 -6.52 15.32 11.09
CA THR A 625 -7.51 14.42 11.67
C THR A 625 -8.91 14.70 11.15
N HIS A 626 -9.67 13.63 10.93
CA HIS A 626 -11.05 13.67 10.45
C HIS A 626 -11.88 12.68 11.26
N VAL A 627 -12.86 13.21 12.00
CA VAL A 627 -13.77 12.43 12.84
C VAL A 627 -15.18 12.48 12.22
N PHE A 628 -15.74 11.29 11.97
CA PHE A 628 -17.04 11.09 11.34
C PHE A 628 -18.05 10.60 12.37
N ASN A 629 -18.96 11.48 12.78
CA ASN A 629 -20.07 11.14 13.66
C ASN A 629 -21.17 10.39 12.89
N LEU A 630 -21.15 9.08 12.98
CA LEU A 630 -22.07 8.16 12.31
C LEU A 630 -22.99 7.43 13.30
N THR A 631 -23.09 7.93 14.54
CA THR A 631 -23.89 7.32 15.62
C THR A 631 -25.37 7.20 15.29
N LYS A 632 -25.88 8.05 14.39
CA LYS A 632 -27.28 7.99 13.92
C LYS A 632 -27.56 6.89 12.91
N LEU A 633 -26.54 6.29 12.32
CA LEU A 633 -26.73 5.29 11.27
C LEU A 633 -27.08 3.93 11.87
N THR A 634 -28.07 3.29 11.27
CA THR A 634 -28.39 1.89 11.52
C THR A 634 -27.33 0.97 10.91
N LYS A 635 -27.29 -0.29 11.39
CA LYS A 635 -26.41 -1.32 10.81
C LYS A 635 -26.59 -1.44 9.28
N ASP A 636 -27.83 -1.35 8.80
CA ASP A 636 -28.13 -1.58 7.39
C ASP A 636 -27.66 -0.39 6.56
N GLU A 637 -27.85 0.84 7.02
CA GLU A 637 -27.29 2.02 6.36
C GLU A 637 -25.77 1.95 6.26
N ILE A 638 -25.08 1.55 7.34
CA ILE A 638 -23.63 1.41 7.34
C ILE A 638 -23.20 0.32 6.33
N LEU A 639 -23.81 -0.87 6.35
CA LEU A 639 -23.46 -1.96 5.44
C LEU A 639 -23.71 -1.60 3.96
N HIS A 640 -24.75 -0.81 3.66
CA HIS A 640 -25.09 -0.39 2.29
C HIS A 640 -24.43 0.93 1.85
N SER A 641 -23.77 1.65 2.76
CA SER A 641 -23.09 2.92 2.50
C SER A 641 -21.81 2.76 1.69
N ARG A 642 -21.20 1.56 1.73
CA ARG A 642 -19.84 1.27 1.23
C ARG A 642 -18.74 2.08 1.93
N LEU A 643 -18.99 2.52 3.17
CA LEU A 643 -17.94 2.98 4.07
C LEU A 643 -16.86 1.90 4.18
N ASP A 644 -15.62 2.34 4.11
CA ASP A 644 -14.47 1.45 4.04
C ASP A 644 -13.70 1.50 5.34
N PHE A 645 -14.03 0.56 6.22
CA PHE A 645 -13.34 0.37 7.49
C PHE A 645 -12.00 -0.37 7.34
N SER A 646 -11.55 -0.63 6.11
CA SER A 646 -10.22 -1.17 5.84
C SER A 646 -9.23 -0.09 5.43
N PHE A 647 -9.67 1.17 5.33
CA PHE A 647 -8.88 2.22 4.71
C PHE A 647 -9.08 3.59 5.36
N GLY A 648 -8.00 4.23 5.80
CA GLY A 648 -8.08 5.58 6.38
C GLY A 648 -6.86 6.03 7.16
N GLY A 649 -5.98 5.14 7.64
CA GLY A 649 -4.75 5.55 8.35
C GLY A 649 -4.97 6.28 9.69
N SER A 650 -3.88 6.68 10.35
CA SER A 650 -3.92 7.37 11.64
C SER A 650 -4.51 8.77 11.51
N GLY A 651 -5.54 9.08 12.31
CA GLY A 651 -6.25 10.36 12.29
C GLY A 651 -7.60 10.34 11.58
N PHE A 652 -7.96 9.25 10.89
CA PHE A 652 -9.31 9.04 10.33
C PHE A 652 -10.14 8.20 11.31
N VAL A 653 -11.17 8.78 11.91
CA VAL A 653 -11.94 8.19 13.00
C VAL A 653 -13.42 8.09 12.64
N PHE A 654 -13.98 6.89 12.68
CA PHE A 654 -15.42 6.65 12.60
C PHE A 654 -15.99 6.51 14.00
N VAL A 655 -17.04 7.27 14.29
CA VAL A 655 -17.76 7.21 15.57
C VAL A 655 -19.13 6.60 15.31
N LEU A 656 -19.40 5.44 15.87
CA LEU A 656 -20.59 4.63 15.68
C LEU A 656 -21.32 4.49 17.01
N ASP A 657 -22.61 4.15 16.96
CA ASP A 657 -23.34 3.77 18.18
C ASP A 657 -22.90 2.37 18.64
N GLU A 658 -22.84 2.13 19.96
CA GLU A 658 -22.46 0.82 20.49
C GLU A 658 -23.35 -0.31 20.00
N SER A 659 -24.64 -0.06 19.75
CA SER A 659 -25.60 -1.09 19.32
C SER A 659 -25.24 -1.76 18.00
N VAL A 660 -24.47 -1.09 17.13
CA VAL A 660 -24.09 -1.67 15.83
C VAL A 660 -22.83 -2.54 15.91
N LYS A 661 -22.07 -2.44 17.00
CA LYS A 661 -20.80 -3.16 17.18
C LYS A 661 -20.88 -4.68 16.94
N PRO A 662 -21.90 -5.42 17.42
CA PRO A 662 -22.00 -6.86 17.20
C PRO A 662 -22.05 -7.28 15.72
N PHE A 663 -22.40 -6.36 14.81
CA PHE A 663 -22.48 -6.62 13.38
C PHE A 663 -21.17 -6.38 12.63
N PHE A 664 -20.15 -5.87 13.31
CA PHE A 664 -18.82 -5.66 12.76
C PHE A 664 -17.82 -6.55 13.51
N PRO A 665 -17.81 -7.88 13.26
CA PRO A 665 -16.85 -8.79 13.90
C PRO A 665 -15.41 -8.40 13.59
N GLN A 666 -15.18 -7.72 12.46
CA GLN A 666 -13.89 -7.15 12.15
C GLN A 666 -13.52 -5.93 12.99
N LEU A 667 -14.38 -5.41 13.88
CA LEU A 667 -14.13 -4.30 14.81
C LEU A 667 -14.42 -4.73 16.27
N SER A 668 -14.50 -6.04 16.53
CA SER A 668 -14.88 -6.59 17.84
C SER A 668 -13.78 -6.44 18.91
N SER A 669 -12.52 -6.25 18.50
CA SER A 669 -11.38 -6.04 19.41
C SER A 669 -11.49 -4.67 20.07
N GLU A 670 -11.67 -4.64 21.39
CA GLU A 670 -11.96 -3.42 22.17
C GLU A 670 -10.74 -2.60 22.59
N LYS A 671 -9.63 -2.65 21.86
CA LYS A 671 -8.40 -2.05 22.36
C LYS A 671 -7.59 -1.35 21.31
N ILE A 672 -7.30 -0.08 21.60
CA ILE A 672 -6.31 0.72 20.89
C ILE A 672 -4.88 0.21 21.20
N ILE A 673 -4.68 -0.48 22.34
CA ILE A 673 -3.40 -1.07 22.78
C ILE A 673 -3.63 -2.41 23.52
N PRO A 674 -2.92 -3.50 23.18
CA PRO A 674 -3.00 -4.77 23.91
C PRO A 674 -2.25 -4.69 25.25
N THR A 675 -2.81 -5.25 26.33
CA THR A 675 -2.11 -5.37 27.64
C THR A 675 -1.66 -6.81 27.92
N LEU A 676 -0.77 -7.00 28.89
CA LEU A 676 -0.18 -8.30 29.24
C LEU A 676 -1.16 -9.35 29.78
N LEU A 677 -2.23 -8.89 30.42
CA LEU A 677 -3.22 -9.76 31.06
C LEU A 677 -4.35 -10.15 30.10
N ASP A 678 -4.27 -9.68 28.85
CA ASP A 678 -5.31 -9.90 27.88
C ASP A 678 -5.33 -11.33 27.37
N LYS A 679 -6.55 -11.85 27.28
CA LYS A 679 -6.84 -13.09 26.58
C LYS A 679 -7.02 -12.79 25.10
N HIS A 680 -6.00 -13.10 24.31
CA HIS A 680 -6.04 -13.02 22.85
C HIS A 680 -6.81 -14.23 22.31
N ASP A 681 -7.96 -14.00 21.67
CA ASP A 681 -8.94 -15.04 21.31
C ASP A 681 -9.32 -15.97 22.49
N GLY A 682 -9.41 -15.40 23.69
CA GLY A 682 -9.76 -16.17 24.90
C GLY A 682 -8.60 -16.91 25.55
N LYS A 683 -7.36 -16.79 25.04
CA LYS A 683 -6.15 -17.43 25.57
C LYS A 683 -5.07 -16.43 26.00
N THR A 684 -4.33 -16.74 27.05
CA THR A 684 -3.09 -16.04 27.40
C THR A 684 -1.97 -16.39 26.41
N TRP A 685 -0.89 -15.60 26.39
CA TRP A 685 0.29 -15.93 25.58
C TRP A 685 0.93 -17.27 25.95
N GLU A 686 0.91 -17.66 27.23
CA GLU A 686 1.40 -18.98 27.67
C GLU A 686 0.52 -20.09 27.07
N GLU A 687 -0.81 -19.95 27.10
CA GLU A 687 -1.76 -20.91 26.51
C GLU A 687 -1.65 -20.99 24.97
N TRP A 688 -1.25 -19.92 24.30
CA TRP A 688 -0.95 -19.92 22.87
C TRP A 688 0.36 -20.64 22.54
N LEU A 689 1.33 -20.57 23.43
CA LEU A 689 2.66 -21.17 23.26
C LEU A 689 2.76 -22.60 23.82
N ASP A 690 1.73 -23.07 24.52
CA ASP A 690 1.61 -24.45 25.02
C ASP A 690 1.01 -25.40 23.96
N TYR A 691 1.71 -25.53 22.83
CA TYR A 691 1.37 -26.46 21.74
C TYR A 691 2.09 -27.82 21.84
#